data_AF-A0A7V0IWF2-F1
#
_entry.id   AF-A0A7V0IWF2-F1
#
_cell.length_a   1.000
_cell.length_b   1.000
_cell.length_c   1.000
_cell.angle_alpha   90.00
_cell.angle_beta   90.00
_cell.angle_gamma   90.00
#
_symmetry.space_group_name_H-M   'P 1'
#
loop_
_entity.id
_entity.type
_entity.pdbx_description
1 polymer ?
#
loop_
_entity_poly.entity_id
_entity_poly.type
_entity_poly.pdbx_seq_one_letter_code
_entity_poly.pdbx_strand_id
1 'polypeptide(L)'
;MEIPKHLLDQIRTGNILLFLGAGATVGAVHPEKRDMPQGQKLANLIAEKFLGHEYQNKPLSYVAELAISEASLFKVQTFIAETVRDFEPAPFHRIIPTFVWKVIATTNYDLVLEKAYNACVERSQELSICKKNGESIESRLKSGKNVLYLKLHGCVTEINNEELPLILTVDQYVSHKNGRSRLFDRLTEYSYEYPFLFVGHSLADPDIRAILLTLDQLKSARPRSFMVGPSVTDAEARFWETKKITALKCTFEEFITSINGTINLSLRKLATISTAYDYPILPRFKTTGLKPSESLLSFLSNDVDYLHKSFATTSSNPKAFYKGYFSDWDPIVKQYDVRRGITDSILSEVFLASEDERETLQELYVLKGHAGSGKTVLLRRLAWDAAIDFNKLCLVAKAQVEIDYHPIEELFTLCKERIFLFVEPASDNTEKIISLLSKAKQAGVLLTVISAERHNEWNENCTPLESHLSQDYSLKYLTNKEINELLIKLATFNSLGYLESLTHEKQVEQLSKRAGRELLIALHEATLGKPFSEIILDEYQSIPSLQAQSLYITVSILHRLGVGVRAGLISRVHGISFSTFKEKLFQPLEYIIFAMKYEHTNDYLYTTRHPHIAEMVFEQVLSSSQDRFDEYVRVISCLDVDYHSDLVAFKGLVKARRLMQLFNDPQMIRQLYDHASKRSPNDPLLMQQMAIFEMNSPGGSLANATELLQQAHSRLPWYKPIMHSLSELALKKSEKVSAPIEKEKFRSEAQNLATKLTSQHPETSHSHYTLIKVSMAKLSEALATGDEPSIERLIKDTEKSISASKQIFPNDSTILEVEASFFKLINDEPRAFEALKKAFATNKRSPYIALRLASMYAQTPNGAAAVDVIKEALDLNPGDRDLNFKLAMLLSDHASTNLSEVRHYLRRSFTNGDGRYSAQFWYARCTFLLNEIEEAMIIFKTLRNTNLNIALKRDPIGQVYRTTGELDEFQGVITRLELSYAFLRRDGTADDIFIYRYHQHGCDWADLCVGNRVAFNLAFTYRGPIAMNLRRI
;
A
#
# COMPACT_ATOMS: atom_id res chain seq x y z
N MET A 1 33.07 33.97 25.29
CA MET A 1 32.38 34.66 24.17
C MET A 1 30.91 34.80 24.53
N GLU A 2 30.26 35.92 24.22
CA GLU A 2 28.81 36.07 24.41
C GLU A 2 28.06 35.52 23.19
N ILE A 3 27.37 34.40 23.37
CA ILE A 3 26.56 33.76 22.33
C ILE A 3 25.09 34.10 22.58
N PRO A 4 24.33 34.57 21.58
CA PRO A 4 22.92 34.91 21.76
C PRO A 4 22.12 33.76 22.37
N LYS A 5 21.32 34.04 23.42
CA LYS A 5 20.52 33.03 24.12
C LYS A 5 19.63 32.21 23.17
N HIS A 6 18.99 32.87 22.20
CA HIS A 6 18.18 32.20 21.19
C HIS A 6 18.97 31.16 20.39
N LEU A 7 20.21 31.47 19.98
CA LEU A 7 21.07 30.50 19.27
C LEU A 7 21.42 29.31 20.16
N LEU A 8 21.78 29.56 21.43
CA LEU A 8 22.07 28.50 22.39
C LEU A 8 20.86 27.59 22.64
N ASP A 9 19.66 28.16 22.77
CA ASP A 9 18.43 27.39 22.96
C ASP A 9 18.14 26.50 21.74
N GLN A 10 18.29 27.00 20.51
CA GLN A 10 18.07 26.24 19.27
C GLN A 10 19.09 25.11 19.08
N ILE A 11 20.37 25.35 19.39
CA ILE A 11 21.41 24.31 19.39
C ILE A 11 21.11 23.26 20.46
N ARG A 12 20.69 23.68 21.67
CA ARG A 12 20.37 22.76 22.76
C ARG A 12 19.22 21.83 22.41
N THR A 13 18.18 22.32 21.74
CA THR A 13 17.02 21.51 21.35
C THR A 13 17.20 20.79 20.01
N GLY A 14 18.34 20.95 19.33
CA GLY A 14 18.60 20.35 18.02
C GLY A 14 17.78 20.95 16.87
N ASN A 15 17.16 22.12 17.07
CA ASN A 15 16.28 22.78 16.10
C ASN A 15 17.06 23.81 15.26
N ILE A 16 18.23 23.42 14.76
CA ILE A 16 19.09 24.30 13.97
C ILE A 16 19.74 23.55 12.80
N LEU A 17 19.87 24.25 11.67
CA LEU A 17 20.52 23.72 10.48
C LEU A 17 21.98 24.17 10.45
N LEU A 18 22.91 23.21 10.49
CA LEU A 18 24.34 23.48 10.39
C LEU A 18 24.77 23.55 8.93
N PHE A 19 25.23 24.72 8.48
CA PHE A 19 25.71 24.91 7.11
C PHE A 19 27.22 25.14 7.08
N LEU A 20 27.96 24.22 6.46
CA LEU A 20 29.42 24.23 6.45
C LEU A 20 29.96 24.65 5.07
N GLY A 21 30.70 25.76 5.04
CA GLY A 21 31.49 26.19 3.88
C GLY A 21 32.97 25.85 4.01
N ALA A 22 33.78 26.32 3.06
CA ALA A 22 35.19 25.96 2.96
C ALA A 22 36.00 26.32 4.23
N GLY A 23 35.63 27.41 4.90
CA GLY A 23 36.26 27.82 6.15
C GLY A 23 36.01 26.87 7.32
N ALA A 24 35.00 25.98 7.25
CA ALA A 24 34.70 25.03 8.30
C ALA A 24 35.75 23.90 8.42
N THR A 25 36.58 23.69 7.40
CA THR A 25 37.67 22.69 7.39
C THR A 25 39.04 23.30 7.68
N VAL A 26 39.12 24.60 7.96
CA VAL A 26 40.35 25.26 8.41
C VAL A 26 40.80 24.62 9.73
N GLY A 27 42.05 24.20 9.79
CA GLY A 27 42.60 23.45 10.93
C GLY A 27 42.51 21.93 10.79
N ALA A 28 41.86 21.38 9.75
CA ALA A 28 41.95 19.97 9.42
C ALA A 28 43.40 19.54 9.17
N VAL A 29 43.74 18.31 9.55
CA VAL A 29 45.13 17.84 9.61
C VAL A 29 45.43 16.95 8.41
N HIS A 30 46.48 17.27 7.65
CA HIS A 30 47.00 16.40 6.60
C HIS A 30 48.18 15.55 7.13
N PRO A 31 48.36 14.29 6.70
CA PRO A 31 49.51 13.46 7.09
C PRO A 31 50.87 14.14 6.86
N GLU A 32 50.96 14.90 5.77
CA GLU A 32 52.16 15.68 5.41
C GLU A 32 52.20 17.10 5.98
N LYS A 33 51.37 17.44 6.98
CA LYS A 33 51.30 18.77 7.62
C LYS A 33 51.02 19.93 6.64
N ARG A 34 50.29 19.66 5.55
CA ARG A 34 49.79 20.68 4.62
C ARG A 34 48.49 21.28 5.16
N ASP A 35 48.27 22.58 4.92
CA ASP A 35 47.00 23.23 5.24
C ASP A 35 45.96 22.99 4.14
N MET A 36 44.70 22.79 4.55
CA MET A 36 43.54 22.63 3.67
C MET A 36 43.44 23.80 2.67
N PRO A 37 43.48 23.55 1.35
CA PRO A 37 43.44 24.62 0.36
C PRO A 37 42.06 25.26 0.28
N GLN A 38 41.99 26.51 0.72
CA GLN A 38 40.81 27.37 0.58
C GLN A 38 40.73 27.96 -0.83
N GLY A 39 39.58 28.53 -1.21
CA GLY A 39 39.23 28.94 -2.59
C GLY A 39 40.37 29.48 -3.46
N GLN A 40 41.12 30.51 -3.02
CA GLN A 40 42.22 31.06 -3.80
C GLN A 40 43.45 30.14 -3.88
N LYS A 41 43.78 29.43 -2.79
CA LYS A 41 44.88 28.46 -2.76
C LYS A 41 44.57 27.26 -3.66
N LEU A 42 43.31 26.79 -3.65
CA LEU A 42 42.85 25.75 -4.57
C LEU A 42 42.92 26.22 -6.04
N ALA A 43 42.50 27.44 -6.33
CA ALA A 43 42.63 28.03 -7.67
C ALA A 43 44.09 28.03 -8.13
N ASN A 44 45.02 28.46 -7.27
CA ASN A 44 46.44 28.50 -7.60
C ASN A 44 47.03 27.09 -7.84
N LEU A 45 46.60 26.08 -7.07
CA LEU A 45 47.01 24.68 -7.27
C LEU A 45 46.50 24.11 -8.60
N ILE A 46 45.26 24.43 -8.98
CA ILE A 46 44.69 24.02 -10.27
C ILE A 46 45.44 24.72 -11.42
N ALA A 47 45.68 26.03 -11.30
CA ALA A 47 46.44 26.79 -12.29
C ALA A 47 47.86 26.22 -12.47
N GLU A 48 48.58 25.96 -11.38
CA GLU A 48 49.93 25.39 -11.43
C GLU A 48 49.95 24.00 -12.10
N LYS A 49 48.93 23.17 -11.86
CA LYS A 49 48.85 21.82 -12.43
C LYS A 49 48.48 21.80 -13.92
N PHE A 50 47.60 22.71 -14.37
CA PHE A 50 46.95 22.59 -15.68
C PHE A 50 47.16 23.77 -16.64
N LEU A 51 47.50 24.98 -16.17
CA LEU A 51 47.49 26.20 -16.99
C LEU A 51 48.80 27.01 -16.95
N GLY A 52 49.58 26.95 -15.86
CA GLY A 52 50.81 27.71 -15.64
C GLY A 52 50.66 28.90 -14.67
N HIS A 53 51.79 29.57 -14.37
CA HIS A 53 51.87 30.59 -13.32
C HIS A 53 51.08 31.88 -13.59
N GLU A 54 50.81 32.22 -14.85
CA GLU A 54 50.09 33.45 -15.22
C GLU A 54 48.61 33.45 -14.81
N TYR A 55 48.05 32.27 -14.53
CA TYR A 55 46.68 32.09 -14.06
C TYR A 55 46.56 32.05 -12.52
N GLN A 56 47.67 32.22 -11.79
CA GLN A 56 47.63 32.37 -10.32
C GLN A 56 46.92 33.66 -9.91
N ASN A 57 46.28 33.64 -8.75
CA ASN A 57 45.50 34.75 -8.17
C ASN A 57 44.26 35.16 -8.99
N LYS A 58 43.87 34.35 -9.99
CA LYS A 58 42.58 34.47 -10.67
C LYS A 58 41.46 33.76 -9.87
N PRO A 59 40.18 34.12 -10.08
CA PRO A 59 39.05 33.47 -9.41
C PRO A 59 38.99 31.96 -9.72
N LEU A 60 38.62 31.16 -8.70
CA LEU A 60 38.54 29.70 -8.81
C LEU A 60 37.65 29.22 -9.96
N SER A 61 36.49 29.85 -10.17
CA SER A 61 35.55 29.47 -11.22
C SER A 61 36.16 29.60 -12.62
N TYR A 62 36.88 30.70 -12.86
CA TYR A 62 37.56 30.97 -14.14
C TYR A 62 38.72 30.00 -14.37
N VAL A 63 39.54 29.77 -13.35
CA VAL A 63 40.67 28.84 -13.44
C VAL A 63 40.19 27.41 -13.65
N ALA A 64 39.14 26.98 -12.95
CA ALA A 64 38.56 25.65 -13.11
C ALA A 64 37.99 25.44 -14.51
N GLU A 65 37.32 26.45 -15.08
CA GLU A 65 36.73 26.38 -16.41
C GLU A 65 37.80 26.21 -17.49
N LEU A 66 38.86 27.03 -17.44
CA LEU A 66 40.01 26.88 -18.34
C LEU A 66 40.71 25.52 -18.16
N ALA A 67 40.94 25.09 -16.92
CA ALA A 67 41.60 23.80 -16.65
C ALA A 67 40.78 22.61 -17.15
N ILE A 68 39.45 22.66 -17.06
CA ILE A 68 38.56 21.63 -17.59
C ILE A 68 38.63 21.59 -19.12
N SER A 69 38.71 22.76 -19.78
CA SER A 69 38.85 22.88 -21.23
C SER A 69 40.20 22.35 -21.75
N GLU A 70 41.31 22.70 -21.08
CA GLU A 70 42.66 22.29 -21.49
C GLU A 70 42.97 20.82 -21.19
N ALA A 71 42.36 20.24 -20.14
CA ALA A 71 42.59 18.86 -19.74
C ALA A 71 41.35 17.99 -19.97
N SER A 72 40.50 17.87 -18.96
CA SER A 72 39.15 17.29 -19.01
C SER A 72 38.49 17.43 -17.64
N LEU A 73 37.15 17.35 -17.61
CA LEU A 73 36.34 17.37 -16.38
C LEU A 73 36.85 16.37 -15.33
N PHE A 74 37.01 15.11 -15.73
CA PHE A 74 37.41 14.04 -14.82
C PHE A 74 38.83 14.20 -14.29
N LYS A 75 39.78 14.70 -15.11
CA LYS A 75 41.17 14.92 -14.66
C LYS A 75 41.25 16.00 -13.59
N VAL A 76 40.55 17.12 -13.79
CA VAL A 76 40.50 18.22 -12.82
C VAL A 76 39.82 17.76 -11.53
N GLN A 77 38.69 17.06 -11.60
CA GLN A 77 38.01 16.53 -10.41
C GLN A 77 38.84 15.48 -9.67
N THR A 78 39.58 14.62 -10.39
CA THR A 78 40.52 13.65 -9.78
C THR A 78 41.60 14.38 -9.00
N PHE A 79 42.20 15.44 -9.58
CA PHE A 79 43.19 16.25 -8.88
C PHE A 79 42.63 16.92 -7.63
N ILE A 80 41.42 17.47 -7.69
CA ILE A 80 40.74 18.05 -6.52
C ILE A 80 40.54 16.97 -5.44
N ALA A 81 40.07 15.78 -5.84
CA ALA A 81 39.85 14.67 -4.92
C ALA A 81 41.14 14.24 -4.22
N GLU A 82 42.23 14.05 -4.97
CA GLU A 82 43.56 13.74 -4.43
C GLU A 82 44.06 14.82 -3.47
N THR A 83 43.74 16.09 -3.77
CA THR A 83 44.18 17.23 -2.96
C THR A 83 43.50 17.27 -1.58
N VAL A 84 42.23 16.87 -1.46
CA VAL A 84 41.45 17.06 -0.22
C VAL A 84 41.08 15.77 0.53
N ARG A 85 41.23 14.59 -0.08
CA ARG A 85 40.77 13.30 0.48
C ARG A 85 41.49 12.87 1.77
N ASP A 86 42.76 13.19 1.88
CA ASP A 86 43.62 12.70 2.97
C ASP A 86 43.58 13.59 4.23
N PHE A 87 42.79 14.66 4.22
CA PHE A 87 42.60 15.47 5.42
C PHE A 87 41.77 14.74 6.49
N GLU A 88 42.22 14.87 7.73
CA GLU A 88 41.63 14.29 8.94
C GLU A 88 41.02 15.38 9.84
N PRO A 89 39.98 15.05 10.63
CA PRO A 89 39.33 16.01 11.52
C PRO A 89 40.24 16.40 12.70
N ALA A 90 40.43 17.70 12.86
CA ALA A 90 41.05 18.31 14.04
C ALA A 90 40.24 18.03 15.33
N PRO A 91 40.81 18.23 16.54
CA PRO A 91 40.12 17.99 17.80
C PRO A 91 38.75 18.67 17.92
N PHE A 92 38.63 19.93 17.48
CA PHE A 92 37.36 20.66 17.56
C PHE A 92 36.29 20.13 16.58
N HIS A 93 36.68 19.58 15.41
CA HIS A 93 35.75 18.95 14.48
C HIS A 93 35.08 17.72 15.10
N ARG A 94 35.80 16.99 15.97
CA ARG A 94 35.29 15.80 16.68
C ARG A 94 34.27 16.13 17.76
N ILE A 95 34.07 17.41 18.06
CA ILE A 95 33.02 17.89 18.97
C ILE A 95 31.68 17.97 18.22
N ILE A 96 31.66 18.24 16.90
CA ILE A 96 30.44 18.40 16.11
C ILE A 96 29.46 17.21 16.26
N PRO A 97 29.90 15.94 16.19
CA PRO A 97 29.02 14.78 16.34
C PRO A 97 28.39 14.65 17.73
N THR A 98 28.91 15.34 18.75
CA THR A 98 28.36 15.29 20.12
C THR A 98 27.12 16.16 20.30
N PHE A 99 26.77 16.98 19.30
CA PHE A 99 25.56 17.78 19.25
C PHE A 99 24.50 17.13 18.37
N VAL A 100 23.25 17.49 18.62
CA VAL A 100 22.10 17.12 17.79
C VAL A 100 21.83 18.25 16.81
N TRP A 101 21.77 17.92 15.53
CA TRP A 101 21.48 18.86 14.45
C TRP A 101 20.19 18.44 13.75
N LYS A 102 19.40 19.41 13.27
CA LYS A 102 18.18 19.09 12.50
C LYS A 102 18.55 18.52 11.13
N VAL A 103 19.43 19.24 10.43
CA VAL A 103 20.03 18.88 9.14
C VAL A 103 21.41 19.51 9.06
N ILE A 104 22.33 18.84 8.37
CA ILE A 104 23.64 19.39 8.04
C ILE A 104 23.70 19.57 6.53
N ALA A 105 24.18 20.72 6.06
CA ALA A 105 24.41 20.99 4.65
C ALA A 105 25.84 21.49 4.45
N THR A 106 26.43 21.18 3.29
CA THR A 106 27.76 21.69 2.96
C THR A 106 27.94 21.95 1.48
N THR A 107 28.81 22.91 1.17
CA THR A 107 29.37 23.13 -0.16
C THR A 107 30.74 22.49 -0.34
N ASN A 108 31.26 21.81 0.69
CA ASN A 108 32.59 21.22 0.65
C ASN A 108 32.58 19.81 0.05
N TYR A 109 33.63 19.49 -0.72
CA TYR A 109 33.77 18.19 -1.37
C TYR A 109 34.41 17.11 -0.49
N ASP A 110 35.13 17.51 0.56
CA ASP A 110 35.97 16.65 1.40
C ASP A 110 35.17 15.67 2.30
N LEU A 111 35.89 14.90 3.11
CA LEU A 111 35.36 13.88 4.02
C LEU A 111 35.62 14.18 5.51
N VAL A 112 36.00 15.41 5.87
CA VAL A 112 36.42 15.75 7.24
C VAL A 112 35.30 15.50 8.24
N LEU A 113 34.07 15.90 7.92
CA LEU A 113 32.92 15.70 8.81
C LEU A 113 32.55 14.22 8.90
N GLU A 114 32.54 13.50 7.77
CA GLU A 114 32.29 12.06 7.74
C GLU A 114 33.28 11.30 8.62
N LYS A 115 34.56 11.61 8.50
CA LYS A 115 35.62 11.05 9.36
C LYS A 115 35.43 11.46 10.82
N ALA A 116 34.98 12.68 11.10
CA ALA A 116 34.70 13.14 12.47
C ALA A 116 33.57 12.33 13.12
N TYR A 117 32.48 12.08 12.42
CA TYR A 117 31.37 11.26 12.90
C TYR A 117 31.77 9.79 13.08
N ASN A 118 32.52 9.22 12.12
CA ASN A 118 32.98 7.84 12.20
C ASN A 118 33.95 7.60 13.37
N ALA A 119 34.82 8.57 13.66
CA ALA A 119 35.78 8.48 14.77
C ALA A 119 35.16 8.77 16.15
N CYS A 120 33.97 9.36 16.21
CA CYS A 120 33.33 9.74 17.47
C CYS A 120 32.46 8.59 18.01
N VAL A 121 32.90 8.00 19.13
CA VAL A 121 32.16 6.93 19.83
C VAL A 121 30.93 7.49 20.56
N GLU A 122 31.04 8.69 21.13
CA GLU A 122 29.95 9.36 21.86
C GLU A 122 29.06 10.25 20.97
N ARG A 123 29.01 9.95 19.67
CA ARG A 123 28.17 10.70 18.72
C ARG A 123 26.70 10.64 19.13
N SER A 124 26.01 11.78 19.02
CA SER A 124 24.57 11.89 19.29
C SER A 124 23.72 11.42 18.11
N GLN A 125 24.26 11.52 16.89
CA GLN A 125 23.59 11.11 15.66
C GLN A 125 24.56 10.42 14.68
N GLU A 126 24.05 9.67 13.71
CA GLU A 126 24.79 9.12 12.57
C GLU A 126 24.49 9.90 11.28
N LEU A 127 25.49 10.07 10.41
CA LEU A 127 25.30 10.80 9.16
C LEU A 127 24.59 9.96 8.11
N SER A 128 23.53 10.53 7.54
CA SER A 128 22.89 10.05 6.32
C SER A 128 23.28 10.94 5.14
N ILE A 129 24.32 10.54 4.42
CA ILE A 129 24.97 11.35 3.38
C ILE A 129 24.14 11.37 2.09
N CYS A 130 23.50 12.49 1.78
CA CYS A 130 22.75 12.69 0.54
C CYS A 130 23.58 13.50 -0.48
N LYS A 131 23.74 12.95 -1.67
CA LYS A 131 24.57 13.54 -2.74
C LYS A 131 23.79 13.83 -4.02
N LYS A 132 22.64 13.17 -4.21
CA LYS A 132 21.83 13.25 -5.43
C LYS A 132 20.36 12.90 -5.18
N ASN A 133 19.53 13.14 -6.18
CA ASN A 133 18.12 12.74 -6.20
C ASN A 133 17.98 11.20 -6.24
N GLY A 134 16.86 10.66 -5.75
CA GLY A 134 16.53 9.23 -5.81
C GLY A 134 16.96 8.46 -4.56
N GLU A 135 17.44 9.15 -3.55
CA GLU A 135 17.90 8.58 -2.29
C GLU A 135 16.74 8.59 -1.27
N SER A 136 16.15 7.42 -0.99
CA SER A 136 15.03 7.29 -0.04
C SER A 136 15.38 7.89 1.33
N ILE A 137 14.56 8.86 1.77
CA ILE A 137 14.79 9.56 3.04
C ILE A 137 14.43 8.68 4.24
N GLU A 138 13.32 7.97 4.19
CA GLU A 138 12.85 7.17 5.32
C GLU A 138 13.79 6.02 5.66
N SER A 139 14.30 5.31 4.64
CA SER A 139 15.34 4.29 4.83
C SER A 139 16.59 4.83 5.53
N ARG A 140 16.88 6.12 5.34
CA ARG A 140 18.03 6.81 5.94
C ARG A 140 17.73 7.36 7.33
N LEU A 141 16.47 7.57 7.70
CA LEU A 141 16.10 8.16 8.99
C LEU A 141 15.52 7.15 10.01
N LYS A 142 15.40 5.86 9.65
CA LYS A 142 14.73 4.82 10.45
C LYS A 142 15.10 4.75 11.95
N SER A 143 16.35 5.04 12.33
CA SER A 143 16.82 4.83 13.71
C SER A 143 16.46 5.96 14.69
N GLY A 144 15.90 7.09 14.23
CA GLY A 144 15.73 8.31 15.04
C GLY A 144 17.04 8.96 15.51
N LYS A 145 18.17 8.27 15.35
CA LYS A 145 19.54 8.72 15.62
C LYS A 145 20.24 9.21 14.36
N ASN A 146 19.58 9.31 13.21
CA ASN A 146 20.22 9.72 11.97
C ASN A 146 19.98 11.20 11.67
N VAL A 147 20.97 11.87 11.07
CA VAL A 147 20.88 13.25 10.60
C VAL A 147 21.16 13.32 9.10
N LEU A 148 20.30 13.99 8.35
CA LEU A 148 20.53 14.23 6.93
C LEU A 148 21.74 15.13 6.73
N TYR A 149 22.65 14.70 5.84
CA TYR A 149 23.82 15.46 5.45
C TYR A 149 23.83 15.72 3.95
N LEU A 150 23.51 16.95 3.55
CA LEU A 150 23.34 17.37 2.16
C LEU A 150 24.68 17.87 1.58
N LYS A 151 25.25 17.14 0.61
CA LYS A 151 26.45 17.54 -0.16
C LYS A 151 26.04 18.30 -1.42
N LEU A 152 25.79 19.61 -1.29
CA LEU A 152 25.17 20.43 -2.33
C LEU A 152 26.04 20.57 -3.59
N HIS A 153 27.36 20.71 -3.41
CA HIS A 153 28.29 20.94 -4.51
C HIS A 153 29.03 19.68 -4.97
N GLY A 154 28.63 18.51 -4.47
CA GLY A 154 29.25 17.22 -4.77
C GLY A 154 30.19 16.72 -3.67
N CYS A 155 30.82 15.57 -3.93
CA CYS A 155 31.66 14.86 -2.96
C CYS A 155 32.80 14.14 -3.69
N VAL A 156 34.01 14.13 -3.12
CA VAL A 156 35.19 13.47 -3.72
C VAL A 156 35.09 11.95 -3.86
N THR A 157 34.02 11.36 -3.33
CA THR A 157 33.68 9.94 -3.52
C THR A 157 32.92 9.68 -4.81
N GLU A 158 32.39 10.72 -5.46
CA GLU A 158 31.58 10.65 -6.69
C GLU A 158 32.07 11.69 -7.70
N ILE A 159 33.22 11.42 -8.34
CA ILE A 159 33.86 12.30 -9.33
C ILE A 159 33.78 11.77 -10.77
N ASN A 160 33.36 10.52 -10.96
CA ASN A 160 33.34 9.84 -12.27
C ASN A 160 31.96 9.90 -12.95
N ASN A 161 31.13 10.88 -12.61
CA ASN A 161 29.79 11.06 -13.19
C ASN A 161 29.68 12.45 -13.82
N GLU A 162 29.56 12.48 -15.15
CA GLU A 162 29.42 13.70 -15.94
C GLU A 162 28.11 14.45 -15.65
N GLU A 163 27.03 13.73 -15.34
CA GLU A 163 25.72 14.33 -15.00
C GLU A 163 25.69 14.89 -13.57
N LEU A 164 26.67 14.55 -12.73
CA LEU A 164 26.78 14.98 -11.33
C LEU A 164 28.20 15.49 -11.00
N PRO A 165 28.72 16.50 -11.71
CA PRO A 165 30.06 17.01 -11.48
C PRO A 165 30.17 17.77 -10.16
N LEU A 166 31.40 17.96 -9.64
CA LEU A 166 31.65 18.95 -8.60
C LEU A 166 31.32 20.36 -9.13
N ILE A 167 30.74 21.23 -8.30
CA ILE A 167 30.32 22.58 -8.71
C ILE A 167 31.44 23.58 -8.48
N LEU A 168 32.10 24.03 -9.55
CA LEU A 168 33.24 24.96 -9.51
C LEU A 168 33.09 26.09 -10.53
N THR A 169 32.64 25.78 -11.75
CA THR A 169 32.56 26.72 -12.89
C THR A 169 31.22 27.45 -12.96
N VAL A 170 31.15 28.53 -13.74
CA VAL A 170 29.92 29.31 -13.93
C VAL A 170 28.79 28.42 -14.49
N ASP A 171 29.08 27.62 -15.50
CA ASP A 171 28.10 26.69 -16.10
C ASP A 171 27.59 25.64 -15.11
N GLN A 172 28.45 25.15 -14.22
CA GLN A 172 28.07 24.21 -13.16
C GLN A 172 27.20 24.87 -12.09
N TYR A 173 27.44 26.15 -11.76
CA TYR A 173 26.54 26.92 -10.91
C TYR A 173 25.18 27.18 -11.58
N VAL A 174 25.12 27.34 -12.90
CA VAL A 174 23.84 27.49 -13.62
C VAL A 174 23.07 26.16 -13.64
N SER A 175 23.78 25.05 -13.89
CA SER A 175 23.20 23.70 -14.02
C SER A 175 23.16 22.89 -12.71
N HIS A 176 23.46 23.51 -11.55
CA HIS A 176 23.64 22.83 -10.26
C HIS A 176 22.49 21.91 -9.82
N LYS A 177 21.26 22.21 -10.25
CA LYS A 177 20.07 21.44 -9.92
C LYS A 177 19.95 20.13 -10.69
N ASN A 178 20.70 19.94 -11.78
CA ASN A 178 20.70 18.70 -12.54
C ASN A 178 21.16 17.55 -11.64
N GLY A 179 20.28 16.56 -11.44
CA GLY A 179 20.51 15.44 -10.54
C GLY A 179 20.54 15.76 -9.03
N ARG A 180 20.43 17.04 -8.62
CA ARG A 180 20.50 17.48 -7.20
C ARG A 180 19.35 18.37 -6.74
N SER A 181 18.37 18.67 -7.60
CA SER A 181 17.27 19.59 -7.27
C SER A 181 16.62 19.34 -5.91
N ARG A 182 16.39 18.07 -5.53
CA ARG A 182 15.74 17.71 -4.27
C ARG A 182 16.58 18.03 -3.04
N LEU A 183 17.92 18.05 -3.14
CA LEU A 183 18.79 18.47 -2.04
C LEU A 183 18.58 19.96 -1.74
N PHE A 184 18.54 20.80 -2.78
CA PHE A 184 18.29 22.24 -2.65
C PHE A 184 16.86 22.53 -2.21
N ASP A 185 15.88 21.80 -2.75
CA ASP A 185 14.47 21.94 -2.36
C ASP A 185 14.27 21.57 -0.88
N ARG A 186 14.90 20.49 -0.38
CA ARG A 186 14.89 20.11 1.05
C ARG A 186 15.58 21.15 1.93
N LEU A 187 16.75 21.63 1.52
CA LEU A 187 17.44 22.69 2.24
C LEU A 187 16.54 23.92 2.40
N THR A 188 15.84 24.29 1.32
CA THR A 188 14.88 25.39 1.30
C THR A 188 13.69 25.08 2.23
N GLU A 189 13.13 23.87 2.18
CA GLU A 189 12.05 23.39 3.05
C GLU A 189 12.40 23.55 4.54
N TYR A 190 13.54 23.01 4.97
CA TYR A 190 13.98 23.14 6.36
C TYR A 190 14.22 24.60 6.76
N SER A 191 14.70 25.44 5.84
CA SER A 191 15.01 26.84 6.14
C SER A 191 13.78 27.75 6.34
N TYR A 192 12.59 27.29 5.97
CA TYR A 192 11.35 27.98 6.35
C TYR A 192 11.04 27.91 7.85
N GLU A 193 11.55 26.87 8.54
CA GLU A 193 11.24 26.59 9.94
C GLU A 193 12.45 26.81 10.86
N TYR A 194 13.62 26.29 10.46
CA TYR A 194 14.80 26.28 11.32
C TYR A 194 15.80 27.38 10.93
N PRO A 195 16.43 28.05 11.90
CA PRO A 195 17.49 29.00 11.62
C PRO A 195 18.73 28.30 11.06
N PHE A 196 19.46 29.01 10.18
CA PHE A 196 20.78 28.58 9.75
C PHE A 196 21.85 28.97 10.77
N LEU A 197 22.83 28.10 10.94
CA LEU A 197 24.15 28.40 11.45
C LEU A 197 25.17 28.20 10.34
N PHE A 198 25.54 29.29 9.65
CA PHE A 198 26.58 29.29 8.64
C PHE A 198 27.95 29.30 9.30
N VAL A 199 28.82 28.35 8.97
CA VAL A 199 30.18 28.26 9.50
C VAL A 199 31.16 28.22 8.34
N GLY A 200 32.10 29.18 8.32
CA GLY A 200 33.15 29.20 7.30
C GLY A 200 32.63 29.39 5.87
N HIS A 201 31.44 29.96 5.71
CA HIS A 201 30.81 30.22 4.41
C HIS A 201 30.68 31.74 4.21
N SER A 202 31.06 32.22 3.03
CA SER A 202 31.07 33.66 2.70
C SER A 202 29.72 34.19 2.22
N LEU A 203 28.72 33.31 2.05
CA LEU A 203 27.41 33.59 1.46
C LEU A 203 27.52 34.27 0.07
N ALA A 204 28.61 33.99 -0.65
CA ALA A 204 28.88 34.52 -1.99
C ALA A 204 28.32 33.62 -3.10
N ASP A 205 28.15 32.32 -2.83
CA ASP A 205 27.72 31.34 -3.82
C ASP A 205 26.33 31.68 -4.40
N PRO A 206 26.16 31.78 -5.74
CA PRO A 206 24.91 32.22 -6.36
C PRO A 206 23.69 31.37 -6.04
N ASP A 207 23.87 30.06 -5.95
CA ASP A 207 22.84 29.06 -5.64
C ASP A 207 22.34 29.21 -4.19
N ILE A 208 23.22 29.44 -3.23
CA ILE A 208 22.85 29.68 -1.83
C ILE A 208 22.19 31.07 -1.68
N ARG A 209 22.68 32.09 -2.41
CA ARG A 209 22.03 33.40 -2.44
C ARG A 209 20.62 33.34 -2.99
N ALA A 210 20.36 32.49 -4.00
CA ALA A 210 19.01 32.29 -4.53
C ALA A 210 18.06 31.79 -3.44
N ILE A 211 18.48 30.83 -2.61
CA ILE A 211 17.68 30.34 -1.47
C ILE A 211 17.41 31.48 -0.48
N LEU A 212 18.44 32.24 -0.09
CA LEU A 212 18.27 33.36 0.83
C LEU A 212 17.31 34.45 0.30
N LEU A 213 17.35 34.72 -1.00
CA LEU A 213 16.42 35.65 -1.66
C LEU A 213 14.98 35.13 -1.65
N THR A 214 14.78 33.83 -1.86
CA THR A 214 13.46 33.20 -1.71
C THR A 214 12.96 33.34 -0.26
N LEU A 215 13.83 33.16 0.73
CA LEU A 215 13.46 33.31 2.14
C LEU A 215 13.17 34.77 2.54
N ASP A 216 13.80 35.75 1.89
CA ASP A 216 13.51 37.17 2.12
C ASP A 216 12.05 37.53 1.79
N GLN A 217 11.39 36.75 0.92
CA GLN A 217 9.96 36.94 0.60
C GLN A 217 9.04 36.70 1.80
N LEU A 218 9.49 35.93 2.80
CA LEU A 218 8.75 35.68 4.06
C LEU A 218 8.68 36.93 4.96
N LYS A 219 9.51 37.96 4.70
CA LYS A 219 9.57 39.20 5.47
C LYS A 219 9.68 38.95 6.98
N SER A 220 8.65 39.32 7.74
CA SER A 220 8.62 39.19 9.20
C SER A 220 8.62 37.74 9.67
N ALA A 221 8.12 36.78 8.89
CA ALA A 221 8.04 35.37 9.25
C ALA A 221 9.38 34.62 9.15
N ARG A 222 10.40 35.19 8.50
CA ARG A 222 11.72 34.56 8.35
C ARG A 222 12.42 34.37 9.72
N PRO A 223 12.88 33.16 10.08
CA PRO A 223 13.65 32.94 11.31
C PRO A 223 15.01 33.64 11.26
N ARG A 224 15.46 34.15 12.41
CA ARG A 224 16.78 34.79 12.53
C ARG A 224 17.88 33.73 12.47
N SER A 225 18.77 33.86 11.50
CA SER A 225 19.91 32.98 11.27
C SER A 225 21.20 33.59 11.79
N PHE A 226 22.28 32.80 11.82
CA PHE A 226 23.56 33.18 12.39
C PHE A 226 24.70 32.78 11.46
N MET A 227 25.79 33.54 11.48
CA MET A 227 27.01 33.20 10.78
C MET A 227 28.23 33.33 11.68
N VAL A 228 29.14 32.37 11.60
CA VAL A 228 30.42 32.35 12.32
C VAL A 228 31.53 32.65 11.32
N GLY A 229 32.22 33.77 11.53
CA GLY A 229 33.32 34.19 10.67
C GLY A 229 34.26 35.16 11.39
N PRO A 230 35.57 34.86 11.48
CA PRO A 230 36.52 35.68 12.24
C PRO A 230 36.81 37.03 11.56
N SER A 231 36.66 37.09 10.24
CA SER A 231 37.04 38.22 9.38
C SER A 231 35.86 39.04 8.85
N VAL A 232 34.67 38.92 9.45
CA VAL A 232 33.49 39.70 9.03
C VAL A 232 33.67 41.17 9.40
N THR A 233 33.67 42.05 8.40
CA THR A 233 33.77 43.49 8.58
C THR A 233 32.49 44.09 9.17
N ASP A 234 32.57 45.29 9.77
CA ASP A 234 31.37 45.95 10.32
C ASP A 234 30.34 46.29 9.25
N ALA A 235 30.78 46.57 8.03
CA ALA A 235 29.90 46.82 6.90
C ALA A 235 29.12 45.55 6.50
N GLU A 236 29.82 44.41 6.41
CA GLU A 236 29.19 43.11 6.13
C GLU A 236 28.23 42.69 7.25
N ALA A 237 28.64 42.87 8.51
CA ALA A 237 27.78 42.56 9.66
C ALA A 237 26.48 43.37 9.61
N ARG A 238 26.54 44.69 9.34
CA ARG A 238 25.35 45.53 9.16
C ARG A 238 24.51 45.08 7.97
N PHE A 239 25.13 44.73 6.84
CA PHE A 239 24.42 44.23 5.67
C PHE A 239 23.64 42.94 5.98
N TRP A 240 24.28 41.95 6.60
CA TRP A 240 23.65 40.68 6.95
C TRP A 240 22.58 40.82 8.03
N GLU A 241 22.72 41.79 8.92
CA GLU A 241 21.72 42.11 9.94
C GLU A 241 20.40 42.58 9.29
N THR A 242 20.44 43.33 8.17
CA THR A 242 19.23 43.68 7.38
C THR A 242 18.48 42.46 6.84
N LYS A 243 19.19 41.34 6.67
CA LYS A 243 18.67 40.05 6.20
C LYS A 243 18.40 39.07 7.36
N LYS A 244 18.29 39.56 8.60
CA LYS A 244 18.13 38.74 9.82
C LYS A 244 19.20 37.66 9.97
N ILE A 245 20.44 37.94 9.56
CA ILE A 245 21.60 37.07 9.78
C ILE A 245 22.56 37.80 10.73
N THR A 246 22.71 37.29 11.95
CA THR A 246 23.63 37.87 12.93
C THR A 246 25.02 37.26 12.81
N ALA A 247 26.03 38.11 12.61
CA ALA A 247 27.42 37.70 12.50
C ALA A 247 28.12 37.59 13.86
N LEU A 248 28.76 36.44 14.10
CA LEU A 248 29.57 36.13 15.26
C LEU A 248 31.05 36.17 14.86
N LYS A 249 31.76 37.21 15.31
CA LYS A 249 33.18 37.45 15.00
C LYS A 249 34.08 36.55 15.84
N CYS A 250 34.19 35.29 15.45
CA CYS A 250 35.04 34.27 16.08
C CYS A 250 35.40 33.20 15.06
N THR A 251 36.42 32.39 15.38
CA THR A 251 36.74 31.19 14.60
C THR A 251 35.74 30.06 14.90
N PHE A 252 35.68 29.06 14.02
CA PHE A 252 34.82 27.89 14.27
C PHE A 252 35.27 27.12 15.51
N GLU A 253 36.58 27.01 15.73
CA GLU A 253 37.17 26.37 16.91
C GLU A 253 36.75 27.08 18.20
N GLU A 254 36.86 28.41 18.26
CA GLU A 254 36.42 29.21 19.41
C GLU A 254 34.92 29.03 19.67
N PHE A 255 34.10 29.06 18.61
CA PHE A 255 32.65 28.90 18.71
C PHE A 255 32.26 27.53 19.26
N ILE A 256 32.74 26.45 18.63
CA ILE A 256 32.35 25.08 19.01
C ILE A 256 32.84 24.76 20.44
N THR A 257 34.01 25.25 20.82
CA THR A 257 34.56 25.09 22.18
C THR A 257 33.72 25.86 23.21
N SER A 258 33.27 27.07 22.87
CA SER A 258 32.42 27.88 23.75
C SER A 258 31.04 27.24 23.98
N ILE A 259 30.38 26.73 22.93
CA ILE A 259 29.10 26.02 23.12
C ILE A 259 29.31 24.68 23.83
N ASN A 260 30.46 24.02 23.63
CA ASN A 260 30.79 22.77 24.30
C ASN A 260 30.93 22.95 25.82
N GLY A 261 31.52 24.08 26.26
CA GLY A 261 31.58 24.43 27.68
C GLY A 261 30.23 24.88 28.28
N THR A 262 29.32 25.41 27.46
CA THR A 262 28.05 25.97 27.93
C THR A 262 26.92 24.92 28.01
N ILE A 263 26.83 24.03 27.03
CA ILE A 263 25.78 23.01 26.93
C ILE A 263 26.38 21.66 27.35
N ASN A 264 26.10 21.16 28.55
CA ASN A 264 26.63 19.88 29.02
C ASN A 264 26.15 18.70 28.12
N LEU A 265 26.97 17.67 27.92
CA LEU A 265 26.65 16.42 27.21
C LEU A 265 25.32 15.78 27.67
N SER A 266 24.99 15.82 28.96
CA SER A 266 23.71 15.31 29.47
C SER A 266 22.50 16.09 28.94
N LEU A 267 22.64 17.41 28.76
CA LEU A 267 21.61 18.27 28.16
C LEU A 267 21.53 18.10 26.64
N ARG A 268 22.62 17.68 25.97
CA ARG A 268 22.63 17.34 24.54
C ARG A 268 21.89 16.04 24.27
N LYS A 269 22.02 15.06 25.18
CA LYS A 269 21.30 13.77 25.11
C LYS A 269 19.79 13.92 25.31
N LEU A 270 19.32 14.93 26.07
CA LEU A 270 17.88 15.18 26.23
C LEU A 270 17.17 15.54 24.91
N ALA A 271 17.89 16.01 23.89
CA ALA A 271 17.33 16.22 22.55
C ALA A 271 17.24 14.93 21.71
N THR A 272 18.03 13.89 22.02
CA THR A 272 17.96 12.56 21.39
C THR A 272 17.18 11.54 22.20
N ILE A 273 16.94 11.79 23.49
CA ILE A 273 16.03 11.02 24.33
C ILE A 273 14.61 11.46 23.97
N SER A 274 14.06 10.91 22.88
CA SER A 274 12.74 10.34 23.06
C SER A 274 12.92 9.28 24.14
N THR A 275 12.22 9.49 25.25
CA THR A 275 12.16 8.67 26.46
C THR A 275 12.84 7.30 26.35
N ALA A 276 13.80 7.02 27.24
CA ALA A 276 14.16 5.64 27.55
C ALA A 276 12.87 4.91 27.95
N TYR A 277 12.24 4.24 26.99
CA TYR A 277 11.04 3.47 27.24
C TYR A 277 11.51 2.29 28.09
N ASP A 278 11.06 2.24 29.34
CA ASP A 278 10.83 0.95 29.98
C ASP A 278 9.85 0.22 29.08
N TYR A 279 10.37 -0.58 28.13
CA TYR A 279 9.57 -1.22 27.12
C TYR A 279 8.56 -2.15 27.82
N PRO A 280 7.24 -1.86 27.75
CA PRO A 280 6.25 -2.59 28.54
C PRO A 280 6.13 -4.07 28.17
N ILE A 281 6.74 -4.46 27.04
CA ILE A 281 6.78 -5.84 26.54
C ILE A 281 7.84 -6.71 27.23
N LEU A 282 8.88 -6.11 27.85
CA LEU A 282 9.99 -6.86 28.46
C LEU A 282 9.54 -7.93 29.47
N PRO A 283 8.50 -7.71 30.31
CA PRO A 283 8.00 -8.74 31.23
C PRO A 283 7.45 -9.99 30.53
N ARG A 284 7.15 -9.94 29.22
CA ARG A 284 6.69 -11.11 28.45
C ARG A 284 7.82 -12.00 27.94
N PHE A 285 9.08 -11.55 28.03
CA PHE A 285 10.20 -12.31 27.52
C PHE A 285 10.47 -13.53 28.43
N LYS A 286 10.37 -14.73 27.84
CA LYS A 286 10.60 -16.00 28.55
C LYS A 286 12.06 -16.45 28.46
N THR A 287 12.81 -15.94 27.48
CA THR A 287 14.20 -16.34 27.24
C THR A 287 15.16 -15.48 28.04
N THR A 288 15.81 -16.06 29.05
CA THR A 288 16.81 -15.38 29.88
C THR A 288 18.14 -15.21 29.14
N GLY A 289 18.67 -14.00 29.07
CA GLY A 289 20.03 -13.71 28.56
C GLY A 289 20.13 -13.15 27.14
N LEU A 290 19.03 -13.15 26.36
CA LEU A 290 18.96 -12.45 25.08
C LEU A 290 18.47 -11.02 25.31
N LYS A 291 19.24 -10.04 24.85
CA LYS A 291 18.81 -8.63 24.81
C LYS A 291 18.08 -8.38 23.49
N PRO A 292 16.97 -7.62 23.48
CA PRO A 292 16.31 -7.25 22.25
C PRO A 292 17.26 -6.43 21.37
N SER A 293 17.24 -6.69 20.06
CA SER A 293 18.01 -5.94 19.08
C SER A 293 17.52 -4.49 18.97
N GLU A 294 18.38 -3.58 18.51
CA GLU A 294 17.94 -2.20 18.20
C GLU A 294 16.85 -2.20 17.12
N SER A 295 16.84 -3.18 16.22
CA SER A 295 15.80 -3.34 15.20
C SER A 295 14.43 -3.63 15.81
N LEU A 296 14.36 -4.57 16.78
CA LEU A 296 13.13 -4.86 17.51
C LEU A 296 12.65 -3.66 18.35
N LEU A 297 13.57 -2.97 19.02
CA LEU A 297 13.22 -1.79 19.81
C LEU A 297 12.70 -0.64 18.95
N SER A 298 13.31 -0.41 17.77
CA SER A 298 12.82 0.55 16.78
C SER A 298 11.43 0.17 16.29
N PHE A 299 11.22 -1.11 15.94
CA PHE A 299 9.93 -1.62 15.48
C PHE A 299 8.82 -1.38 16.51
N LEU A 300 9.05 -1.74 17.77
CA LEU A 300 8.08 -1.56 18.86
C LEU A 300 7.79 -0.10 19.21
N SER A 301 8.73 0.82 18.94
CA SER A 301 8.57 2.25 19.25
C SER A 301 7.87 3.00 18.10
N ASN A 302 8.29 2.69 16.88
CA ASN A 302 8.00 3.52 15.71
C ASN A 302 6.93 2.90 14.81
N ASP A 303 6.91 1.57 14.67
CA ASP A 303 6.20 0.90 13.58
C ASP A 303 4.84 0.33 14.01
N VAL A 304 4.73 -0.07 15.29
CA VAL A 304 3.52 -0.68 15.85
C VAL A 304 3.11 -0.04 17.17
N ASP A 305 1.81 -0.05 17.46
CA ASP A 305 1.26 0.16 18.79
C ASP A 305 1.22 -1.20 19.50
N TYR A 306 2.06 -1.38 20.53
CA TYR A 306 1.95 -2.52 21.44
C TYR A 306 0.92 -2.22 22.54
N LEU A 307 -0.18 -2.96 22.57
CA LEU A 307 -1.28 -2.74 23.51
C LEU A 307 -1.05 -3.44 24.84
N HIS A 308 -1.16 -2.71 25.95
CA HIS A 308 -1.01 -3.22 27.31
C HIS A 308 -1.78 -2.36 28.33
N LYS A 309 -1.93 -2.83 29.57
CA LYS A 309 -2.76 -2.18 30.60
C LYS A 309 -2.35 -0.76 30.99
N SER A 310 -1.09 -0.40 30.77
CA SER A 310 -0.54 0.95 31.02
C SER A 310 -0.40 1.78 29.75
N PHE A 311 -1.06 1.40 28.65
CA PHE A 311 -1.02 2.13 27.40
C PHE A 311 -1.63 3.53 27.60
N ALA A 312 -0.85 4.57 27.31
CA ALA A 312 -1.28 5.95 27.48
C ALA A 312 -2.07 6.41 26.26
N THR A 313 -3.19 7.11 26.50
CA THR A 313 -3.98 7.75 25.44
C THR A 313 -3.98 9.27 25.59
N THR A 314 -4.18 9.98 24.48
CA THR A 314 -4.36 11.43 24.49
C THR A 314 -5.83 11.78 24.75
N SER A 315 -6.12 13.02 25.16
CA SER A 315 -7.50 13.44 25.36
C SER A 315 -8.18 13.75 24.02
N SER A 316 -9.06 12.87 23.56
CA SER A 316 -9.86 13.07 22.35
C SER A 316 -11.21 13.75 22.63
N ASN A 317 -11.70 14.55 21.68
CA ASN A 317 -13.01 15.18 21.74
C ASN A 317 -14.09 14.22 21.19
N PRO A 318 -15.09 13.81 21.99
CA PRO A 318 -16.17 12.93 21.53
C PRO A 318 -16.90 13.43 20.27
N LYS A 319 -17.13 14.75 20.17
CA LYS A 319 -17.81 15.34 19.01
C LYS A 319 -16.99 15.19 17.74
N ALA A 320 -15.67 15.22 17.82
CA ALA A 320 -14.79 14.98 16.68
C ALA A 320 -14.87 13.51 16.24
N PHE A 321 -14.92 12.58 17.19
CA PHE A 321 -15.08 11.15 16.92
C PHE A 321 -16.37 10.84 16.16
N TYR A 322 -17.53 11.33 16.64
CA TYR A 322 -18.81 11.12 15.95
C TYR A 322 -18.91 11.84 14.59
N LYS A 323 -18.04 12.83 14.33
CA LYS A 323 -17.88 13.45 13.01
C LYS A 323 -16.91 12.71 12.09
N GLY A 324 -16.33 11.59 12.52
CA GLY A 324 -15.49 10.69 11.74
C GLY A 324 -13.99 10.75 12.03
N TYR A 325 -13.54 11.57 12.98
CA TYR A 325 -12.12 11.64 13.32
C TYR A 325 -11.71 10.51 14.27
N PHE A 326 -10.81 9.63 13.83
CA PHE A 326 -10.32 8.50 14.62
C PHE A 326 -8.82 8.24 14.37
N SER A 327 -7.97 8.80 15.22
CA SER A 327 -6.50 8.74 15.10
C SER A 327 -5.79 8.15 16.33
N ASP A 328 -6.50 8.06 17.46
CA ASP A 328 -5.95 7.60 18.74
C ASP A 328 -6.89 6.55 19.36
N TRP A 329 -6.38 5.85 20.37
CA TRP A 329 -7.06 4.80 21.12
C TRP A 329 -8.09 5.34 22.11
N ASP A 330 -8.03 6.62 22.49
CA ASP A 330 -8.91 7.22 23.50
C ASP A 330 -10.42 6.98 23.29
N PRO A 331 -10.97 7.06 22.05
CA PRO A 331 -12.38 6.70 21.81
C PRO A 331 -12.72 5.25 22.16
N ILE A 332 -11.78 4.31 22.00
CA ILE A 332 -11.95 2.90 22.37
C ILE A 332 -11.83 2.76 23.89
N VAL A 333 -10.82 3.38 24.51
CA VAL A 333 -10.60 3.30 25.96
C VAL A 333 -11.78 3.89 26.75
N LYS A 334 -12.29 5.04 26.32
CA LYS A 334 -13.45 5.72 26.94
C LYS A 334 -14.81 5.22 26.43
N GLN A 335 -14.82 4.19 25.57
CA GLN A 335 -16.02 3.54 25.05
C GLN A 335 -16.99 4.52 24.37
N TYR A 336 -16.49 5.36 23.46
CA TYR A 336 -17.31 6.21 22.61
C TYR A 336 -17.99 5.41 21.49
N ASP A 337 -17.35 4.33 21.05
CA ASP A 337 -17.88 3.36 20.09
C ASP A 337 -19.00 2.50 20.69
N VAL A 338 -19.73 1.83 19.79
CA VAL A 338 -20.77 0.86 20.13
C VAL A 338 -20.23 -0.54 19.85
N ARG A 339 -20.40 -1.44 20.81
CA ARG A 339 -19.96 -2.83 20.69
C ARG A 339 -20.79 -3.51 19.61
N ARG A 340 -20.14 -3.95 18.53
CA ARG A 340 -20.83 -4.58 17.40
C ARG A 340 -21.21 -6.01 17.75
N GLY A 341 -22.35 -6.49 17.24
CA GLY A 341 -22.83 -7.86 17.52
C GLY A 341 -21.85 -8.97 17.09
N ILE A 342 -20.96 -8.71 16.14
CA ILE A 342 -19.93 -9.65 15.68
C ILE A 342 -18.64 -9.64 16.52
N THR A 343 -18.53 -8.74 17.51
CA THR A 343 -17.30 -8.58 18.30
C THR A 343 -17.00 -9.84 19.11
N ASP A 344 -17.99 -10.34 19.85
CA ASP A 344 -17.81 -11.47 20.78
C ASP A 344 -17.49 -12.77 20.05
N SER A 345 -18.09 -12.97 18.88
CA SER A 345 -17.78 -14.12 18.02
C SER A 345 -16.35 -14.09 17.51
N ILE A 346 -15.85 -12.93 17.05
CA ILE A 346 -14.47 -12.81 16.57
C ILE A 346 -13.49 -13.00 17.73
N LEU A 347 -13.77 -12.42 18.91
CA LEU A 347 -12.95 -12.63 20.11
C LEU A 347 -12.85 -14.10 20.48
N SER A 348 -13.98 -14.81 20.47
CA SER A 348 -14.03 -16.24 20.77
C SER A 348 -13.27 -17.08 19.73
N GLU A 349 -13.56 -16.90 18.44
CA GLU A 349 -13.00 -17.73 17.36
C GLU A 349 -11.52 -17.47 17.11
N VAL A 350 -11.10 -16.20 17.16
CA VAL A 350 -9.76 -15.81 16.70
C VAL A 350 -8.79 -15.73 17.87
N PHE A 351 -9.18 -15.13 18.99
CA PHE A 351 -8.24 -14.78 20.07
C PHE A 351 -8.28 -15.78 21.23
N LEU A 352 -9.43 -16.40 21.50
CA LEU A 352 -9.58 -17.39 22.56
C LEU A 352 -9.33 -18.84 22.11
N ALA A 353 -9.32 -19.10 20.80
CA ALA A 353 -8.96 -20.42 20.26
C ALA A 353 -7.57 -20.86 20.73
N SER A 354 -7.51 -22.08 21.27
CA SER A 354 -6.28 -22.77 21.65
C SER A 354 -5.48 -23.23 20.43
N GLU A 355 -4.18 -23.46 20.57
CA GLU A 355 -3.35 -23.88 19.44
C GLU A 355 -3.77 -25.24 18.86
N ASP A 356 -4.36 -26.12 19.67
CA ASP A 356 -4.89 -27.42 19.22
C ASP A 356 -6.19 -27.30 18.42
N GLU A 357 -6.92 -26.20 18.57
CA GLU A 357 -8.14 -25.91 17.81
C GLU A 357 -7.84 -25.26 16.44
N ARG A 358 -6.61 -24.79 16.22
CA ARG A 358 -6.21 -24.11 14.97
C ARG A 358 -5.79 -25.10 13.90
N GLU A 359 -6.21 -24.83 12.67
CA GLU A 359 -5.82 -25.64 11.50
C GLU A 359 -4.36 -25.39 11.08
N THR A 360 -3.87 -24.16 11.28
CA THR A 360 -2.54 -23.73 10.82
C THR A 360 -1.83 -22.85 11.85
N LEU A 361 -0.49 -22.88 11.83
CA LEU A 361 0.32 -22.00 12.68
C LEU A 361 0.21 -20.53 12.28
N GLN A 362 0.01 -20.26 10.98
CA GLN A 362 -0.18 -18.93 10.42
C GLN A 362 -1.61 -18.75 9.92
N GLU A 363 -2.23 -17.63 10.25
CA GLU A 363 -3.62 -17.34 9.89
C GLU A 363 -3.78 -15.90 9.40
N LEU A 364 -4.77 -15.69 8.53
CA LEU A 364 -5.18 -14.38 8.04
C LEU A 364 -6.68 -14.22 8.21
N TYR A 365 -7.09 -13.19 8.96
CA TYR A 365 -8.50 -12.83 9.15
C TYR A 365 -8.78 -11.45 8.57
N VAL A 366 -9.93 -11.31 7.90
CA VAL A 366 -10.28 -10.06 7.21
C VAL A 366 -11.68 -9.59 7.55
N LEU A 367 -11.81 -8.34 8.00
CA LEU A 367 -13.08 -7.66 8.20
C LEU A 367 -13.47 -6.89 6.93
N LYS A 368 -14.50 -7.37 6.22
CA LYS A 368 -15.04 -6.74 5.01
C LYS A 368 -16.26 -5.88 5.33
N GLY A 369 -16.41 -4.74 4.65
CA GLY A 369 -17.59 -3.88 4.83
C GLY A 369 -17.54 -2.59 4.01
N HIS A 370 -18.68 -1.90 3.87
CA HIS A 370 -18.80 -0.65 3.11
C HIS A 370 -17.91 0.49 3.64
N ALA A 371 -17.71 1.54 2.84
CA ALA A 371 -16.98 2.72 3.32
C ALA A 371 -17.71 3.33 4.52
N GLY A 372 -16.96 3.88 5.49
CA GLY A 372 -17.55 4.51 6.67
C GLY A 372 -18.37 3.59 7.60
N SER A 373 -18.35 2.26 7.43
CA SER A 373 -19.15 1.32 8.25
C SER A 373 -18.61 1.06 9.67
N GLY A 374 -17.46 1.64 10.01
CA GLY A 374 -16.80 1.46 11.32
C GLY A 374 -15.80 0.31 11.39
N LYS A 375 -15.26 -0.17 10.26
CA LYS A 375 -14.28 -1.28 10.21
C LYS A 375 -13.05 -1.02 11.10
N THR A 376 -12.39 0.12 10.90
CA THR A 376 -11.20 0.52 11.66
C THR A 376 -11.51 0.63 13.15
N VAL A 377 -12.69 1.16 13.52
CA VAL A 377 -13.15 1.25 14.92
C VAL A 377 -13.32 -0.15 15.52
N LEU A 378 -13.98 -1.07 14.81
CA LEU A 378 -14.15 -2.46 15.26
C LEU A 378 -12.81 -3.19 15.37
N LEU A 379 -11.90 -3.00 14.40
CA LEU A 379 -10.59 -3.64 14.39
C LEU A 379 -9.72 -3.17 15.58
N ARG A 380 -9.76 -1.87 15.91
CA ARG A 380 -9.13 -1.33 17.12
C ARG A 380 -9.83 -1.85 18.39
N ARG A 381 -11.16 -1.89 18.45
CA ARG A 381 -11.90 -2.50 19.57
C ARG A 381 -11.49 -3.95 19.82
N LEU A 382 -11.39 -4.77 18.77
CA LEU A 382 -10.92 -6.16 18.86
C LEU A 382 -9.50 -6.27 19.39
N ALA A 383 -8.58 -5.44 18.88
CA ALA A 383 -7.19 -5.40 19.35
C ALA A 383 -7.10 -5.02 20.84
N TRP A 384 -7.88 -4.02 21.26
CA TRP A 384 -7.91 -3.57 22.65
C TRP A 384 -8.47 -4.64 23.58
N ASP A 385 -9.66 -5.18 23.30
CA ASP A 385 -10.28 -6.20 24.13
C ASP A 385 -9.41 -7.48 24.19
N ALA A 386 -8.80 -7.90 23.07
CA ALA A 386 -7.84 -9.01 23.03
C ALA A 386 -6.60 -8.78 23.91
N ALA A 387 -6.01 -7.59 23.85
CA ALA A 387 -4.81 -7.26 24.59
C ALA A 387 -5.06 -7.06 26.10
N ILE A 388 -6.15 -6.37 26.45
CA ILE A 388 -6.41 -5.91 27.82
C ILE A 388 -7.21 -6.95 28.61
N ASP A 389 -8.32 -7.44 28.06
CA ASP A 389 -9.22 -8.34 28.78
C ASP A 389 -8.69 -9.78 28.75
N PHE A 390 -8.07 -10.18 27.63
CA PHE A 390 -7.58 -11.56 27.43
C PHE A 390 -6.05 -11.70 27.44
N ASN A 391 -5.32 -10.60 27.71
CA ASN A 391 -3.86 -10.58 27.84
C ASN A 391 -3.12 -11.20 26.63
N LYS A 392 -3.63 -11.01 25.41
CA LYS A 392 -3.00 -11.49 24.17
C LYS A 392 -1.90 -10.53 23.70
N LEU A 393 -0.90 -11.05 22.98
CA LEU A 393 0.18 -10.23 22.41
C LEU A 393 -0.30 -9.59 21.10
N CYS A 394 -0.89 -8.39 21.21
CA CYS A 394 -1.43 -7.64 20.08
C CYS A 394 -0.51 -6.48 19.69
N LEU A 395 -0.18 -6.42 18.39
CA LEU A 395 0.57 -5.35 17.76
C LEU A 395 -0.28 -4.74 16.66
N VAL A 396 -0.46 -3.43 16.66
CA VAL A 396 -1.20 -2.75 15.59
C VAL A 396 -0.26 -1.90 14.76
N ALA A 397 -0.09 -2.25 13.49
CA ALA A 397 0.75 -1.49 12.59
C ALA A 397 0.22 -0.07 12.41
N LYS A 398 1.14 0.91 12.50
CA LYS A 398 0.81 2.30 12.20
C LYS A 398 0.64 2.48 10.69
N ALA A 399 -0.18 3.45 10.30
CA ALA A 399 -0.43 3.72 8.90
C ALA A 399 0.85 4.08 8.15
N GLN A 400 0.96 3.63 6.89
CA GLN A 400 2.08 3.94 5.98
C GLN A 400 3.46 3.38 6.38
N VAL A 401 3.54 2.52 7.40
CA VAL A 401 4.80 1.87 7.80
C VAL A 401 5.01 0.56 7.03
N GLU A 402 6.26 0.27 6.65
CA GLU A 402 6.64 -1.03 6.12
C GLU A 402 7.01 -2.00 7.25
N ILE A 403 6.22 -3.07 7.39
CA ILE A 403 6.43 -4.09 8.42
C ILE A 403 7.52 -5.07 7.96
N ASP A 404 8.64 -5.09 8.69
CA ASP A 404 9.69 -6.09 8.51
C ASP A 404 9.34 -7.39 9.27
N TYR A 405 9.69 -8.52 8.68
CA TYR A 405 9.51 -9.85 9.27
C TYR A 405 10.51 -10.12 10.41
N HIS A 406 11.74 -9.61 10.30
CA HIS A 406 12.82 -9.99 11.23
C HIS A 406 12.53 -9.61 12.70
N PRO A 407 11.99 -8.41 13.00
CA PRO A 407 11.55 -8.08 14.37
C PRO A 407 10.45 -9.00 14.90
N ILE A 408 9.55 -9.48 14.04
CA ILE A 408 8.44 -10.37 14.43
C ILE A 408 8.98 -11.75 14.81
N GLU A 409 9.94 -12.27 14.04
CA GLU A 409 10.63 -13.53 14.33
C GLU A 409 11.43 -13.46 15.64
N GLU A 410 12.16 -12.36 15.86
CA GLU A 410 12.88 -12.12 17.11
C GLU A 410 11.91 -12.04 18.29
N LEU A 411 10.81 -11.29 18.14
CA LEU A 411 9.80 -11.15 19.19
C LEU A 411 9.18 -12.50 19.54
N PHE A 412 8.86 -13.33 18.55
CA PHE A 412 8.37 -14.69 18.79
C PHE A 412 9.42 -15.54 19.52
N THR A 413 10.69 -15.40 19.18
CA THR A 413 11.79 -16.11 19.85
C THR A 413 11.94 -15.71 21.31
N LEU A 414 11.69 -14.45 21.65
CA LEU A 414 11.76 -13.93 23.03
C LEU A 414 10.51 -14.27 23.85
N CYS A 415 9.32 -14.16 23.27
CA CYS A 415 8.04 -14.36 23.99
C CYS A 415 7.55 -15.81 23.99
N LYS A 416 7.81 -16.58 22.91
CA LYS A 416 7.26 -17.92 22.65
C LYS A 416 5.74 -17.98 22.80
N GLU A 417 5.05 -16.95 22.31
CA GLU A 417 3.59 -16.80 22.31
C GLU A 417 3.11 -16.39 20.93
N ARG A 418 1.86 -16.71 20.59
CA ARG A 418 1.23 -16.27 19.34
C ARG A 418 1.16 -14.74 19.27
N ILE A 419 1.60 -14.20 18.14
CA ILE A 419 1.57 -12.76 17.86
C ILE A 419 0.31 -12.47 17.03
N PHE A 420 -0.52 -11.55 17.50
CA PHE A 420 -1.66 -11.02 16.76
C PHE A 420 -1.27 -9.67 16.16
N LEU A 421 -1.04 -9.64 14.85
CA LEU A 421 -0.60 -8.47 14.11
C LEU A 421 -1.76 -7.89 13.31
N PHE A 422 -2.15 -6.65 13.61
CA PHE A 422 -3.18 -5.93 12.89
C PHE A 422 -2.54 -5.05 11.82
N VAL A 423 -2.93 -5.26 10.56
CA VAL A 423 -2.40 -4.54 9.38
C VAL A 423 -3.56 -4.04 8.54
N GLU A 424 -3.78 -2.73 8.47
CA GLU A 424 -4.90 -2.12 7.76
C GLU A 424 -4.42 -0.94 6.89
N PRO A 425 -4.88 -0.81 5.62
CA PRO A 425 -5.79 -1.71 4.91
C PRO A 425 -5.07 -2.91 4.26
N ALA A 426 -5.82 -3.95 3.88
CA ALA A 426 -5.26 -5.14 3.25
C ALA A 426 -4.67 -4.85 1.86
N SER A 427 -5.37 -4.05 1.05
CA SER A 427 -5.02 -3.75 -0.34
C SER A 427 -3.65 -3.10 -0.49
N ASP A 428 -3.29 -2.20 0.42
CA ASP A 428 -1.98 -1.53 0.43
C ASP A 428 -0.84 -2.45 0.89
N ASN A 429 -1.17 -3.60 1.50
CA ASN A 429 -0.22 -4.49 2.15
C ASN A 429 -0.24 -5.93 1.61
N THR A 430 -0.89 -6.18 0.46
CA THR A 430 -1.06 -7.53 -0.14
C THR A 430 0.24 -8.33 -0.22
N GLU A 431 1.27 -7.82 -0.90
CA GLU A 431 2.55 -8.53 -1.06
C GLU A 431 3.29 -8.71 0.27
N LYS A 432 3.18 -7.72 1.17
CA LYS A 432 3.83 -7.73 2.48
C LYS A 432 3.23 -8.79 3.38
N ILE A 433 1.90 -8.87 3.45
CA ILE A 433 1.19 -9.89 4.23
C ILE A 433 1.53 -11.29 3.70
N ILE A 434 1.56 -11.49 2.37
CA ILE A 434 1.97 -12.77 1.76
C ILE A 434 3.41 -13.14 2.17
N SER A 435 4.33 -12.18 2.09
CA SER A 435 5.73 -12.37 2.48
C SER A 435 5.86 -12.71 3.98
N LEU A 436 5.15 -11.98 4.86
CA LEU A 436 5.12 -12.23 6.30
C LEU A 436 4.61 -13.64 6.62
N LEU A 437 3.46 -14.03 6.05
CA LEU A 437 2.88 -15.35 6.28
C LEU A 437 3.79 -16.48 5.75
N SER A 438 4.40 -16.27 4.58
CA SER A 438 5.29 -17.26 3.96
C SER A 438 6.58 -17.46 4.78
N LYS A 439 7.22 -16.37 5.22
CA LYS A 439 8.41 -16.43 6.08
C LYS A 439 8.09 -17.00 7.46
N ALA A 440 6.98 -16.57 8.06
CA ALA A 440 6.50 -17.10 9.34
C ALA A 440 6.25 -18.62 9.27
N LYS A 441 5.70 -19.10 8.15
CA LYS A 441 5.49 -20.53 7.90
C LYS A 441 6.81 -21.30 7.79
N GLN A 442 7.82 -20.74 7.13
CA GLN A 442 9.15 -21.36 7.02
C GLN A 442 9.87 -21.45 8.38
N ALA A 443 9.72 -20.43 9.23
CA ALA A 443 10.36 -20.37 10.55
C ALA A 443 9.52 -21.00 11.68
N GLY A 444 8.28 -21.42 11.41
CA GLY A 444 7.38 -21.96 12.44
C GLY A 444 6.88 -20.94 13.46
N VAL A 445 6.81 -19.65 13.08
CA VAL A 445 6.33 -18.57 13.95
C VAL A 445 4.80 -18.61 14.09
N LEU A 446 4.28 -18.59 15.31
CA LEU A 446 2.85 -18.51 15.58
C LEU A 446 2.34 -17.08 15.30
N LEU A 447 1.74 -16.86 14.14
CA LEU A 447 1.35 -15.53 13.66
C LEU A 447 -0.09 -15.52 13.17
N THR A 448 -0.90 -14.61 13.70
CA THR A 448 -2.23 -14.32 13.19
C THR A 448 -2.26 -12.88 12.69
N VAL A 449 -2.50 -12.68 11.40
CA VAL A 449 -2.65 -11.36 10.79
C VAL A 449 -4.12 -11.02 10.70
N ILE A 450 -4.52 -9.84 11.17
CA ILE A 450 -5.90 -9.32 11.07
C ILE A 450 -5.90 -8.04 10.24
N SER A 451 -6.76 -7.98 9.25
CA SER A 451 -6.88 -6.83 8.35
C SER A 451 -8.35 -6.43 8.12
N ALA A 452 -8.57 -5.30 7.46
CA ALA A 452 -9.88 -4.83 7.05
C ALA A 452 -9.83 -4.23 5.64
N GLU A 453 -10.92 -4.40 4.88
CA GLU A 453 -11.01 -3.87 3.53
C GLU A 453 -12.47 -3.65 3.07
N ARG A 454 -12.68 -2.84 2.03
CA ARG A 454 -13.96 -2.75 1.31
C ARG A 454 -14.21 -4.02 0.50
N HIS A 455 -15.48 -4.40 0.34
CA HIS A 455 -15.84 -5.60 -0.44
C HIS A 455 -15.28 -5.58 -1.86
N ASN A 456 -15.45 -4.48 -2.59
CA ASN A 456 -14.97 -4.37 -3.98
C ASN A 456 -13.43 -4.32 -4.04
N GLU A 457 -12.81 -3.57 -3.14
CA GLU A 457 -11.35 -3.42 -3.09
C GLU A 457 -10.65 -4.75 -2.78
N TRP A 458 -11.24 -5.56 -1.90
CA TRP A 458 -10.76 -6.92 -1.63
C TRP A 458 -10.78 -7.79 -2.90
N ASN A 459 -11.90 -7.76 -3.62
CA ASN A 459 -12.08 -8.60 -4.81
C ASN A 459 -11.16 -8.17 -5.97
N GLU A 460 -10.86 -6.88 -6.09
CA GLU A 460 -10.03 -6.34 -7.17
C GLU A 460 -8.52 -6.38 -6.88
N ASN A 461 -8.11 -6.01 -5.66
CA ASN A 461 -6.70 -5.75 -5.33
C ASN A 461 -6.10 -6.73 -4.31
N CYS A 462 -6.93 -7.56 -3.66
CA CYS A 462 -6.48 -8.54 -2.65
C CYS A 462 -6.64 -10.00 -3.12
N THR A 463 -6.92 -10.26 -4.40
CA THR A 463 -7.06 -11.62 -4.96
C THR A 463 -5.89 -12.55 -4.59
N PRO A 464 -4.61 -12.11 -4.59
CA PRO A 464 -3.50 -12.95 -4.16
C PRO A 464 -3.58 -13.42 -2.69
N LEU A 465 -4.21 -12.64 -1.81
CA LEU A 465 -4.40 -12.99 -0.40
C LEU A 465 -5.49 -14.03 -0.16
N GLU A 466 -6.38 -14.29 -1.12
CA GLU A 466 -7.50 -15.22 -0.94
C GLU A 466 -7.04 -16.65 -0.64
N SER A 467 -5.90 -17.06 -1.20
CA SER A 467 -5.28 -18.36 -0.93
C SER A 467 -4.72 -18.49 0.49
N HIS A 468 -4.42 -17.37 1.15
CA HIS A 468 -3.88 -17.30 2.51
C HIS A 468 -4.95 -17.01 3.56
N LEU A 469 -6.16 -16.64 3.14
CA LEU A 469 -7.27 -16.23 4.01
C LEU A 469 -7.77 -17.42 4.83
N SER A 470 -7.75 -17.30 6.16
CA SER A 470 -8.29 -18.29 7.10
C SER A 470 -9.80 -18.11 7.28
N GLN A 471 -10.27 -16.86 7.40
CA GLN A 471 -11.69 -16.53 7.47
C GLN A 471 -11.93 -15.03 7.23
N ASP A 472 -13.06 -14.67 6.61
CA ASP A 472 -13.54 -13.30 6.54
C ASP A 472 -14.84 -13.08 7.32
N TYR A 473 -14.99 -11.87 7.85
CA TYR A 473 -16.17 -11.40 8.56
C TYR A 473 -16.77 -10.22 7.82
N SER A 474 -18.10 -10.21 7.62
CA SER A 474 -18.79 -9.08 7.00
C SER A 474 -19.42 -8.18 8.05
N LEU A 475 -19.00 -6.92 8.08
CA LEU A 475 -19.56 -5.87 8.91
C LEU A 475 -20.84 -5.32 8.26
N LYS A 476 -21.98 -5.83 8.71
CA LYS A 476 -23.32 -5.42 8.25
C LYS A 476 -23.74 -4.07 8.82
N TYR A 477 -24.92 -3.60 8.42
CA TYR A 477 -25.58 -2.42 8.99
C TYR A 477 -25.88 -2.58 10.49
N LEU A 478 -26.08 -1.47 11.19
CA LEU A 478 -26.44 -1.48 12.61
C LEU A 478 -27.82 -2.10 12.83
N THR A 479 -27.92 -2.94 13.85
CA THR A 479 -29.18 -3.46 14.39
C THR A 479 -29.90 -2.41 15.23
N ASN A 480 -31.21 -2.60 15.48
CA ASN A 480 -31.97 -1.70 16.36
C ASN A 480 -31.36 -1.59 17.77
N LYS A 481 -30.79 -2.69 18.28
CA LYS A 481 -30.08 -2.68 19.57
C LYS A 481 -28.85 -1.76 19.53
N GLU A 482 -28.00 -1.94 18.52
CA GLU A 482 -26.80 -1.10 18.32
C GLU A 482 -27.16 0.37 18.06
N ILE A 483 -28.26 0.65 17.35
CA ILE A 483 -28.78 2.01 17.12
C ILE A 483 -29.18 2.68 18.44
N ASN A 484 -29.89 1.96 19.32
CA ASN A 484 -30.28 2.50 20.61
C ASN A 484 -29.07 2.78 21.50
N GLU A 485 -28.10 1.87 21.53
CA GLU A 485 -26.83 2.09 22.24
C GLU A 485 -26.08 3.31 21.69
N LEU A 486 -26.06 3.49 20.36
CA LEU A 486 -25.45 4.65 19.72
C LEU A 486 -26.15 5.95 20.11
N LEU A 487 -27.49 5.99 20.14
CA LEU A 487 -28.25 7.17 20.56
C LEU A 487 -27.96 7.53 22.02
N ILE A 488 -27.85 6.53 22.91
CA ILE A 488 -27.47 6.75 24.32
C ILE A 488 -26.07 7.39 24.41
N LYS A 489 -25.11 6.88 23.64
CA LYS A 489 -23.75 7.44 23.60
C LYS A 489 -23.74 8.86 23.03
N LEU A 490 -24.44 9.11 21.93
CA LEU A 490 -24.59 10.45 21.35
C LEU A 490 -25.22 11.44 22.34
N ALA A 491 -26.23 11.02 23.11
CA ALA A 491 -26.83 11.85 24.16
C ALA A 491 -25.83 12.13 25.29
N THR A 492 -25.15 11.09 25.78
CA THR A 492 -24.16 11.18 26.87
C THR A 492 -23.04 12.17 26.55
N PHE A 493 -22.62 12.22 25.28
CA PHE A 493 -21.54 13.08 24.80
C PHE A 493 -22.02 14.34 24.05
N ASN A 494 -23.29 14.74 24.22
CA ASN A 494 -23.88 15.96 23.65
C ASN A 494 -23.67 16.10 22.13
N SER A 495 -23.87 15.00 21.41
CA SER A 495 -23.61 14.86 19.96
C SER A 495 -24.86 14.52 19.13
N LEU A 496 -26.07 14.65 19.70
CA LEU A 496 -27.34 14.39 19.00
C LEU A 496 -27.70 15.46 17.95
N GLY A 497 -27.37 16.73 18.18
CA GLY A 497 -27.70 17.82 17.25
C GLY A 497 -29.20 17.92 16.99
N TYR A 498 -29.60 17.91 15.71
CA TYR A 498 -30.99 17.94 15.26
C TYR A 498 -31.87 16.84 15.90
N LEU A 499 -31.30 15.66 16.17
CA LEU A 499 -32.02 14.55 16.80
C LEU A 499 -32.50 14.86 18.21
N GLU A 500 -31.87 15.80 18.92
CA GLU A 500 -32.23 16.19 20.28
C GLU A 500 -33.66 16.74 20.37
N SER A 501 -34.15 17.36 19.29
CA SER A 501 -35.51 17.92 19.18
C SER A 501 -36.59 16.86 18.90
N LEU A 502 -36.19 15.62 18.59
CA LEU A 502 -37.10 14.54 18.17
C LEU A 502 -37.40 13.57 19.31
N THR A 503 -38.56 12.92 19.25
CA THR A 503 -38.88 11.80 20.15
C THR A 503 -37.97 10.61 19.88
N HIS A 504 -37.72 9.77 20.89
CA HIS A 504 -36.83 8.61 20.75
C HIS A 504 -37.20 7.68 19.58
N GLU A 505 -38.49 7.42 19.37
CA GLU A 505 -38.99 6.65 18.22
C GLU A 505 -38.59 7.29 16.88
N LYS A 506 -38.72 8.61 16.76
CA LYS A 506 -38.30 9.36 15.56
C LYS A 506 -36.78 9.42 15.42
N GLN A 507 -36.02 9.44 16.51
CA GLN A 507 -34.56 9.36 16.48
C GLN A 507 -34.11 8.02 15.88
N VAL A 508 -34.69 6.92 16.36
CA VAL A 508 -34.43 5.56 15.85
C VAL A 508 -34.83 5.47 14.37
N GLU A 509 -36.00 6.00 14.01
CA GLU A 509 -36.47 6.02 12.62
C GLU A 509 -35.52 6.78 11.69
N GLN A 510 -35.09 8.00 12.08
CA GLN A 510 -34.18 8.83 11.28
C GLN A 510 -32.81 8.16 11.11
N LEU A 511 -32.24 7.60 12.18
CA LEU A 511 -30.95 6.94 12.11
C LEU A 511 -31.05 5.63 11.32
N SER A 512 -32.11 4.84 11.51
CA SER A 512 -32.33 3.57 10.79
C SER A 512 -32.52 3.77 9.28
N LYS A 513 -33.36 4.74 8.85
CA LYS A 513 -33.59 5.05 7.43
C LYS A 513 -32.31 5.44 6.69
N ARG A 514 -31.39 6.13 7.39
CA ARG A 514 -30.14 6.66 6.80
C ARG A 514 -28.94 5.72 7.01
N ALA A 515 -28.93 4.91 8.07
CA ALA A 515 -27.87 3.94 8.38
C ALA A 515 -27.67 2.87 7.31
N GLY A 516 -28.66 2.66 6.43
CA GLY A 516 -28.54 1.80 5.25
C GLY A 516 -27.60 2.33 4.16
N ARG A 517 -27.03 3.54 4.28
CA ARG A 517 -26.20 4.19 3.24
C ARG A 517 -24.83 4.69 3.73
N GLU A 518 -24.19 3.92 4.62
CA GLU A 518 -22.90 4.19 5.30
C GLU A 518 -23.05 4.94 6.65
N LEU A 519 -22.48 4.36 7.72
CA LEU A 519 -22.69 4.82 9.10
C LEU A 519 -22.21 6.26 9.34
N LEU A 520 -21.04 6.63 8.78
CA LEU A 520 -20.52 7.99 8.90
C LEU A 520 -21.47 9.04 8.28
N ILE A 521 -21.97 8.75 7.07
CA ILE A 521 -22.93 9.62 6.36
C ILE A 521 -24.21 9.72 7.17
N ALA A 522 -24.75 8.58 7.61
CA ALA A 522 -25.97 8.53 8.41
C ALA A 522 -25.86 9.35 9.70
N LEU A 523 -24.73 9.30 10.40
CA LEU A 523 -24.47 10.09 11.60
C LEU A 523 -24.52 11.60 11.30
N HIS A 524 -23.85 12.06 10.25
CA HIS A 524 -23.84 13.47 9.88
C HIS A 524 -25.22 13.96 9.45
N GLU A 525 -25.87 13.23 8.54
CA GLU A 525 -27.16 13.64 8.03
C GLU A 525 -28.25 13.63 9.11
N ALA A 526 -28.23 12.63 10.01
CA ALA A 526 -29.20 12.54 11.10
C ALA A 526 -28.98 13.64 12.15
N THR A 527 -27.72 13.94 12.49
CA THR A 527 -27.39 14.96 13.50
C THR A 527 -27.48 16.40 13.00
N LEU A 528 -27.35 16.65 11.69
CA LEU A 528 -27.39 18.00 11.10
C LEU A 528 -28.66 18.29 10.29
N GLY A 529 -29.45 17.26 9.95
CA GLY A 529 -30.74 17.41 9.27
C GLY A 529 -30.69 17.75 7.78
N LYS A 530 -29.49 17.75 7.17
CA LYS A 530 -29.25 18.03 5.74
C LYS A 530 -28.59 16.85 5.02
N PRO A 531 -28.64 16.77 3.67
CA PRO A 531 -27.84 15.83 2.89
C PRO A 531 -26.34 16.02 3.15
N PHE A 532 -25.57 14.93 3.16
CA PHE A 532 -24.15 14.98 3.51
C PHE A 532 -23.31 15.84 2.55
N SER A 533 -23.62 15.80 1.26
CA SER A 533 -22.95 16.63 0.24
C SER A 533 -23.10 18.13 0.52
N GLU A 534 -24.31 18.57 0.92
CA GLU A 534 -24.58 19.97 1.29
C GLU A 534 -23.84 20.36 2.57
N ILE A 535 -23.76 19.45 3.55
CA ILE A 535 -23.02 19.69 4.81
C ILE A 535 -21.54 19.98 4.53
N ILE A 536 -20.91 19.17 3.67
CA ILE A 536 -19.49 19.34 3.33
C ILE A 536 -19.26 20.61 2.51
N LEU A 537 -20.17 20.93 1.58
CA LEU A 537 -20.08 22.15 0.79
C LEU A 537 -20.25 23.40 1.65
N ASP A 538 -21.25 23.42 2.55
CA ASP A 538 -21.48 24.49 3.53
C ASP A 538 -20.25 24.65 4.45
N GLU A 539 -19.66 23.53 4.93
CA GLU A 539 -18.43 23.56 5.74
C GLU A 539 -17.29 24.23 4.98
N TYR A 540 -17.05 23.83 3.72
CA TYR A 540 -16.01 24.43 2.89
C TYR A 540 -16.25 25.93 2.66
N GLN A 541 -17.48 26.33 2.33
CA GLN A 541 -17.85 27.73 2.09
C GLN A 541 -17.76 28.59 3.35
N SER A 542 -17.97 28.00 4.53
CA SER A 542 -17.87 28.71 5.81
C SER A 542 -16.43 29.05 6.23
N ILE A 543 -15.42 28.45 5.59
CA ILE A 543 -14.00 28.73 5.90
C ILE A 543 -13.67 30.18 5.49
N PRO A 544 -13.22 31.04 6.41
CA PRO A 544 -13.09 32.48 6.14
C PRO A 544 -11.91 32.84 5.24
N SER A 545 -10.90 31.97 5.12
CA SER A 545 -9.68 32.23 4.36
C SER A 545 -9.63 31.40 3.08
N LEU A 546 -9.49 32.06 1.92
CA LEU A 546 -9.28 31.39 0.63
C LEU A 546 -8.03 30.51 0.63
N GLN A 547 -6.99 30.90 1.37
CA GLN A 547 -5.79 30.08 1.52
C GLN A 547 -6.06 28.82 2.34
N ALA A 548 -6.92 28.90 3.36
CA ALA A 548 -7.30 27.74 4.17
C ALA A 548 -8.21 26.78 3.38
N GLN A 549 -9.10 27.32 2.53
CA GLN A 549 -9.86 26.54 1.56
C GLN A 549 -8.95 25.78 0.57
N SER A 550 -7.97 26.47 -0.01
CA SER A 550 -7.00 25.85 -0.92
C SER A 550 -6.17 24.75 -0.25
N LEU A 551 -5.79 24.95 1.02
CA LEU A 551 -5.15 23.91 1.83
C LEU A 551 -6.06 22.70 2.04
N TYR A 552 -7.34 22.92 2.34
CA TYR A 552 -8.29 21.84 2.53
C TYR A 552 -8.49 21.02 1.25
N ILE A 553 -8.50 21.66 0.08
CA ILE A 553 -8.49 20.98 -1.22
C ILE A 553 -7.22 20.14 -1.37
N THR A 554 -6.05 20.72 -1.12
CA THR A 554 -4.76 20.01 -1.25
C THR A 554 -4.70 18.77 -0.37
N VAL A 555 -5.12 18.89 0.90
CA VAL A 555 -5.20 17.75 1.83
C VAL A 555 -6.24 16.73 1.36
N SER A 556 -7.36 17.17 0.80
CA SER A 556 -8.40 16.28 0.28
C SER A 556 -7.96 15.48 -0.95
N ILE A 557 -7.23 16.10 -1.89
CA ILE A 557 -6.71 15.43 -3.09
C ILE A 557 -5.85 14.21 -2.75
N LEU A 558 -5.06 14.32 -1.68
CA LEU A 558 -4.15 13.25 -1.25
C LEU A 558 -4.79 12.28 -0.26
N HIS A 559 -5.56 12.79 0.72
CA HIS A 559 -6.16 11.94 1.74
C HIS A 559 -7.26 11.04 1.17
N ARG A 560 -7.94 11.43 0.08
CA ARG A 560 -8.87 10.55 -0.64
C ARG A 560 -8.18 9.30 -1.22
N LEU A 561 -6.88 9.40 -1.49
CA LEU A 561 -6.02 8.29 -1.92
C LEU A 561 -5.43 7.50 -0.75
N GLY A 562 -5.84 7.78 0.50
CA GLY A 562 -5.28 7.17 1.71
C GLY A 562 -3.97 7.80 2.19
N VAL A 563 -3.57 8.94 1.63
CA VAL A 563 -2.24 9.53 1.89
C VAL A 563 -2.33 10.80 2.74
N GLY A 564 -1.68 10.80 3.90
CA GLY A 564 -1.45 12.01 4.70
C GLY A 564 -0.47 12.97 4.03
N VAL A 565 -0.69 14.27 4.19
CA VAL A 565 0.08 15.31 3.50
C VAL A 565 1.18 15.84 4.41
N ARG A 566 2.45 15.74 3.99
CA ARG A 566 3.56 16.32 4.76
C ARG A 566 3.49 17.84 4.83
N ALA A 567 3.93 18.38 5.96
CA ALA A 567 4.15 19.81 6.16
C ALA A 567 4.98 20.44 5.04
N GLY A 568 6.04 19.74 4.62
CA GLY A 568 6.90 20.14 3.51
C GLY A 568 6.18 20.37 2.19
N LEU A 569 5.27 19.46 1.83
CA LEU A 569 4.50 19.57 0.59
C LEU A 569 3.55 20.76 0.65
N ILE A 570 2.86 20.95 1.77
CA ILE A 570 1.98 22.10 2.00
C ILE A 570 2.76 23.42 1.85
N SER A 571 3.95 23.49 2.44
CA SER A 571 4.80 24.68 2.35
C SER A 571 5.18 24.99 0.89
N ARG A 572 5.52 23.97 0.09
CA ARG A 572 5.84 24.15 -1.34
C ARG A 572 4.63 24.55 -2.19
N VAL A 573 3.48 23.95 -1.94
CA VAL A 573 2.25 24.22 -2.70
C VAL A 573 1.71 25.62 -2.41
N HIS A 574 1.76 26.07 -1.15
CA HIS A 574 1.16 27.34 -0.72
C HIS A 574 2.17 28.48 -0.48
N GLY A 575 3.47 28.21 -0.49
CA GLY A 575 4.52 29.23 -0.33
C GLY A 575 4.61 29.85 1.06
N ILE A 576 4.31 29.08 2.12
CA ILE A 576 4.20 29.56 3.51
C ILE A 576 5.13 28.80 4.46
N SER A 577 5.61 29.49 5.51
CA SER A 577 6.35 28.83 6.60
C SER A 577 5.42 28.04 7.51
N PHE A 578 5.95 27.01 8.17
CA PHE A 578 5.21 26.17 9.12
C PHE A 578 4.64 26.95 10.31
N SER A 579 5.41 27.92 10.83
CA SER A 579 4.98 28.80 11.92
C SER A 579 3.74 29.62 11.55
N THR A 580 3.73 30.18 10.34
CA THR A 580 2.59 30.93 9.79
C THR A 580 1.43 30.00 9.45
N PHE A 581 1.73 28.78 8.99
CA PHE A 581 0.74 27.76 8.68
C PHE A 581 -0.14 27.43 9.89
N LYS A 582 0.47 27.20 11.07
CA LYS A 582 -0.30 26.83 12.28
C LYS A 582 -1.28 27.94 12.69
N GLU A 583 -0.82 29.18 12.69
CA GLU A 583 -1.62 30.34 13.13
C GLU A 583 -2.68 30.76 12.09
N LYS A 584 -2.31 30.82 10.80
CA LYS A 584 -3.16 31.41 9.76
C LYS A 584 -4.02 30.43 8.97
N LEU A 585 -3.64 29.15 8.93
CA LEU A 585 -4.34 28.15 8.11
C LEU A 585 -4.86 26.96 8.92
N PHE A 586 -4.08 26.45 9.86
CA PHE A 586 -4.51 25.31 10.67
C PHE A 586 -5.59 25.70 11.68
N GLN A 587 -5.45 26.83 12.36
CA GLN A 587 -6.46 27.29 13.33
C GLN A 587 -7.84 27.53 12.68
N PRO A 588 -7.98 28.17 11.50
CA PRO A 588 -9.27 28.23 10.80
C PRO A 588 -9.83 26.87 10.35
N LEU A 589 -8.99 25.84 10.26
CA LEU A 589 -9.36 24.49 9.86
C LEU A 589 -9.40 23.52 11.05
N GLU A 590 -9.45 24.06 12.28
CA GLU A 590 -9.60 23.26 13.49
C GLU A 590 -10.84 22.37 13.37
N TYR A 591 -10.71 21.10 13.71
CA TYR A 591 -11.72 20.04 13.53
C TYR A 591 -12.04 19.64 12.07
N ILE A 592 -11.38 20.23 11.07
CA ILE A 592 -11.46 19.84 9.65
C ILE A 592 -10.20 19.08 9.24
N ILE A 593 -9.03 19.67 9.53
CA ILE A 593 -7.72 19.08 9.26
C ILE A 593 -7.05 18.74 10.59
N PHE A 594 -6.37 17.59 10.61
CA PHE A 594 -5.69 17.08 11.80
C PHE A 594 -4.23 16.81 11.49
N ALA A 595 -3.37 17.13 12.45
CA ALA A 595 -1.93 16.90 12.36
C ALA A 595 -1.59 15.63 13.15
N MET A 596 -0.86 14.72 12.52
CA MET A 596 -0.29 13.52 13.14
C MET A 596 1.22 13.56 13.00
N LYS A 597 1.94 13.26 14.08
CA LYS A 597 3.40 13.20 14.04
C LYS A 597 3.84 11.88 13.40
N TYR A 598 4.68 11.96 12.37
CA TYR A 598 5.28 10.80 11.71
C TYR A 598 6.70 10.61 12.23
N GLU A 599 6.90 9.56 13.04
CA GLU A 599 8.13 9.38 13.82
C GLU A 599 9.36 9.07 12.95
N HIS A 600 9.20 8.44 11.78
CA HIS A 600 10.33 8.10 10.88
C HIS A 600 11.05 9.31 10.31
N THR A 601 10.34 10.39 10.00
CA THR A 601 10.94 11.63 9.49
C THR A 601 10.91 12.76 10.52
N ASN A 602 10.29 12.53 11.67
CA ASN A 602 10.00 13.53 12.69
C ASN A 602 9.31 14.78 12.09
N ASP A 603 8.35 14.53 11.19
CA ASP A 603 7.54 15.52 10.46
C ASP A 603 6.05 15.37 10.84
N TYR A 604 5.22 16.35 10.49
CA TYR A 604 3.77 16.26 10.65
C TYR A 604 3.08 15.90 9.33
N LEU A 605 2.17 14.93 9.38
CA LEU A 605 1.24 14.57 8.33
C LEU A 605 -0.14 15.17 8.63
N TYR A 606 -0.73 15.79 7.62
CA TYR A 606 -2.03 16.42 7.69
C TYR A 606 -3.07 15.59 6.94
N THR A 607 -4.18 15.30 7.60
CA THR A 607 -5.29 14.52 7.05
C THR A 607 -6.63 15.21 7.30
N THR A 608 -7.63 14.92 6.47
CA THR A 608 -9.02 15.25 6.80
C THR A 608 -9.56 14.24 7.83
N ARG A 609 -10.79 14.46 8.33
CA ARG A 609 -11.45 13.51 9.24
C ARG A 609 -11.48 12.07 8.72
N HIS A 610 -11.73 11.89 7.42
CA HIS A 610 -11.83 10.57 6.80
C HIS A 610 -11.59 10.67 5.27
N PRO A 611 -11.00 9.66 4.60
CA PRO A 611 -10.79 9.68 3.15
C PRO A 611 -12.06 9.92 2.32
N HIS A 612 -13.22 9.45 2.81
CA HIS A 612 -14.51 9.67 2.14
C HIS A 612 -14.98 11.13 2.22
N ILE A 613 -14.63 11.85 3.30
CA ILE A 613 -14.89 13.29 3.39
C ILE A 613 -13.99 14.03 2.38
N ALA A 614 -12.74 13.61 2.26
CA ALA A 614 -11.82 14.15 1.26
C ALA A 614 -12.32 13.90 -0.18
N GLU A 615 -12.87 12.73 -0.48
CA GLU A 615 -13.49 12.43 -1.78
C GLU A 615 -14.69 13.34 -2.05
N MET A 616 -15.57 13.55 -1.06
CA MET A 616 -16.73 14.43 -1.19
C MET A 616 -16.32 15.90 -1.42
N VAL A 617 -15.31 16.40 -0.69
CA VAL A 617 -14.75 17.75 -0.94
C VAL A 617 -14.23 17.84 -2.37
N PHE A 618 -13.48 16.83 -2.83
CA PHE A 618 -12.96 16.79 -4.19
C PHE A 618 -14.08 16.83 -5.24
N GLU A 619 -15.15 16.04 -5.07
CA GLU A 619 -16.25 15.97 -6.03
C GLU A 619 -17.14 17.23 -6.02
N GLN A 620 -17.46 17.78 -4.84
CA GLN A 620 -18.38 18.91 -4.69
C GLN A 620 -17.71 20.25 -4.98
N VAL A 621 -16.43 20.41 -4.60
CA VAL A 621 -15.70 21.67 -4.77
C VAL A 621 -15.03 21.74 -6.15
N LEU A 622 -14.37 20.66 -6.60
CA LEU A 622 -13.74 20.58 -7.92
C LEU A 622 -14.70 19.92 -8.92
N SER A 623 -15.77 20.65 -9.25
CA SER A 623 -16.85 20.15 -10.10
C SER A 623 -16.46 20.07 -11.58
N SER A 624 -15.60 20.97 -12.07
CA SER A 624 -15.15 20.97 -13.47
C SER A 624 -13.86 20.18 -13.68
N SER A 625 -13.69 19.60 -14.87
CA SER A 625 -12.44 18.93 -15.24
C SER A 625 -11.22 19.86 -15.23
N GLN A 626 -11.44 21.16 -15.50
CA GLN A 626 -10.36 22.16 -15.49
C GLN A 626 -9.88 22.44 -14.06
N ASP A 627 -10.79 22.62 -13.10
CA ASP A 627 -10.41 22.86 -11.70
C ASP A 627 -9.62 21.66 -11.14
N ARG A 628 -10.05 20.44 -11.47
CA ARG A 628 -9.33 19.21 -11.12
C ARG A 628 -7.93 19.18 -11.74
N PHE A 629 -7.81 19.58 -13.01
CA PHE A 629 -6.54 19.59 -13.72
C PHE A 629 -5.56 20.59 -13.10
N ASP A 630 -6.00 21.82 -12.84
CA ASP A 630 -5.16 22.88 -12.28
C ASP A 630 -4.60 22.49 -10.90
N GLU A 631 -5.43 21.92 -10.03
CA GLU A 631 -4.99 21.46 -8.71
C GLU A 631 -4.10 20.20 -8.80
N TYR A 632 -4.36 19.29 -9.74
CA TYR A 632 -3.46 18.16 -10.00
C TYR A 632 -2.08 18.63 -10.46
N VAL A 633 -2.01 19.58 -11.40
CA VAL A 633 -0.74 20.17 -11.86
C VAL A 633 0.00 20.83 -10.71
N ARG A 634 -0.70 21.59 -9.87
CA ARG A 634 -0.14 22.26 -8.69
C ARG A 634 0.49 21.25 -7.72
N VAL A 635 -0.25 20.21 -7.35
CA VAL A 635 0.21 19.19 -6.38
C VAL A 635 1.35 18.36 -6.97
N ILE A 636 1.19 17.80 -8.17
CA ILE A 636 2.22 16.95 -8.80
C ILE A 636 3.52 17.71 -8.93
N SER A 637 3.48 18.99 -9.34
CA SER A 637 4.68 19.82 -9.53
C SER A 637 5.47 20.08 -8.24
N CYS A 638 4.89 19.82 -7.06
CA CYS A 638 5.52 20.08 -5.75
C CYS A 638 5.88 18.79 -4.98
N LEU A 639 5.59 17.58 -5.49
CA LEU A 639 5.92 16.33 -4.79
C LEU A 639 7.43 16.03 -4.77
N ASP A 640 7.93 15.58 -3.62
CA ASP A 640 9.30 15.02 -3.48
C ASP A 640 9.21 13.50 -3.30
N VAL A 641 9.29 12.76 -4.41
CA VAL A 641 9.10 11.29 -4.47
C VAL A 641 10.19 10.47 -3.75
N ASP A 642 11.18 11.09 -3.12
CA ASP A 642 12.13 10.40 -2.22
C ASP A 642 11.55 10.18 -0.80
N TYR A 643 10.47 10.88 -0.45
CA TYR A 643 9.65 10.60 0.74
C TYR A 643 8.59 9.55 0.38
N HIS A 644 8.34 8.58 1.27
CA HIS A 644 7.40 7.50 0.98
C HIS A 644 5.97 8.03 0.80
N SER A 645 5.54 8.93 1.68
CA SER A 645 4.21 9.56 1.58
C SER A 645 3.99 10.21 0.22
N ASP A 646 4.96 11.00 -0.24
CA ASP A 646 4.89 11.72 -1.52
C ASP A 646 4.98 10.76 -2.71
N LEU A 647 5.75 9.67 -2.60
CA LEU A 647 5.83 8.62 -3.62
C LEU A 647 4.50 7.86 -3.76
N VAL A 648 3.85 7.51 -2.64
CA VAL A 648 2.54 6.85 -2.66
C VAL A 648 1.48 7.80 -3.24
N ALA A 649 1.49 9.08 -2.82
CA ALA A 649 0.66 10.13 -3.42
C ALA A 649 0.88 10.24 -4.94
N PHE A 650 2.15 10.30 -5.37
CA PHE A 650 2.53 10.38 -6.78
C PHE A 650 1.97 9.20 -7.57
N LYS A 651 2.20 7.96 -7.11
CA LYS A 651 1.67 6.74 -7.76
C LYS A 651 0.15 6.74 -7.84
N GLY A 652 -0.54 7.22 -6.80
CA GLY A 652 -2.00 7.33 -6.76
C GLY A 652 -2.55 8.33 -7.77
N LEU A 653 -1.88 9.48 -7.93
CA LEU A 653 -2.28 10.57 -8.84
C LEU A 653 -2.03 10.23 -10.31
N VAL A 654 -1.00 9.45 -10.63
CA VAL A 654 -0.63 9.09 -12.02
C VAL A 654 -1.26 7.79 -12.53
N LYS A 655 -2.17 7.17 -11.77
CA LYS A 655 -2.78 5.88 -12.14
C LYS A 655 -3.70 6.04 -13.36
N ALA A 656 -3.35 5.39 -14.47
CA ALA A 656 -3.95 5.61 -15.78
C ALA A 656 -5.49 5.42 -15.79
N ARG A 657 -5.98 4.34 -15.16
CA ARG A 657 -7.42 4.06 -15.09
C ARG A 657 -8.20 5.17 -14.37
N ARG A 658 -7.64 5.72 -13.28
CA ARG A 658 -8.28 6.82 -12.53
C ARG A 658 -8.24 8.12 -13.34
N LEU A 659 -7.13 8.42 -13.99
CA LEU A 659 -7.03 9.62 -14.84
C LEU A 659 -8.03 9.60 -15.99
N MET A 660 -8.23 8.46 -16.67
CA MET A 660 -9.24 8.32 -17.73
C MET A 660 -10.68 8.42 -17.22
N GLN A 661 -10.95 8.14 -15.94
CA GLN A 661 -12.25 8.35 -15.32
C GLN A 661 -12.48 9.82 -14.92
N LEU A 662 -11.42 10.53 -14.55
CA LEU A 662 -11.48 11.92 -14.08
C LEU A 662 -11.45 12.95 -15.21
N PHE A 663 -10.75 12.64 -16.31
CA PHE A 663 -10.52 13.57 -17.41
C PHE A 663 -10.96 12.94 -18.74
N ASN A 664 -11.92 13.59 -19.40
CA ASN A 664 -12.41 13.16 -20.71
C ASN A 664 -11.47 13.54 -21.85
N ASP A 665 -10.65 14.60 -21.70
CA ASP A 665 -9.69 15.06 -22.70
C ASP A 665 -8.34 14.34 -22.55
N PRO A 666 -7.91 13.53 -23.56
CA PRO A 666 -6.62 12.86 -23.54
C PRO A 666 -5.42 13.83 -23.46
N GLN A 667 -5.54 15.07 -23.95
CA GLN A 667 -4.45 16.05 -23.92
C GLN A 667 -4.14 16.52 -22.50
N MET A 668 -5.17 16.70 -21.66
CA MET A 668 -4.98 17.00 -20.23
C MET A 668 -4.18 15.89 -19.55
N ILE A 669 -4.49 14.63 -19.83
CA ILE A 669 -3.79 13.49 -19.23
C ILE A 669 -2.31 13.47 -19.68
N ARG A 670 -2.02 13.73 -20.96
CA ARG A 670 -0.64 13.84 -21.46
C ARG A 670 0.14 14.96 -20.75
N GLN A 671 -0.47 16.13 -20.60
CA GLN A 671 0.16 17.24 -19.88
C GLN A 671 0.43 16.90 -18.41
N LEU A 672 -0.50 16.21 -17.72
CA LEU A 672 -0.26 15.72 -16.36
C LEU A 672 0.95 14.78 -16.31
N TYR A 673 1.08 13.88 -17.29
CA TYR A 673 2.26 13.01 -17.39
C TYR A 673 3.55 13.77 -17.69
N ASP A 674 3.51 14.87 -18.45
CA ASP A 674 4.67 15.74 -18.66
C ASP A 674 5.12 16.39 -17.34
N HIS A 675 4.16 16.87 -16.53
CA HIS A 675 4.44 17.38 -15.19
C HIS A 675 4.99 16.28 -14.26
N ALA A 676 4.43 15.08 -14.31
CA ALA A 676 4.88 13.93 -13.53
C ALA A 676 6.30 13.47 -13.92
N SER A 677 6.61 13.44 -15.22
CA SER A 677 7.91 13.02 -15.76
C SER A 677 9.04 13.98 -15.35
N LYS A 678 8.74 15.26 -15.14
CA LYS A 678 9.70 16.23 -14.58
C LYS A 678 10.05 15.93 -13.10
N ARG A 679 9.14 15.28 -12.37
CA ARG A 679 9.32 14.97 -10.93
C ARG A 679 9.99 13.63 -10.70
N SER A 680 9.59 12.62 -11.47
CA SER A 680 10.18 11.27 -11.46
C SER A 680 10.72 10.95 -12.87
N PRO A 681 11.84 11.56 -13.28
CA PRO A 681 12.41 11.32 -14.60
C PRO A 681 12.89 9.88 -14.72
N ASN A 682 12.69 9.27 -15.89
CA ASN A 682 13.08 7.89 -16.19
C ASN A 682 12.41 6.81 -15.32
N ASP A 683 11.28 7.10 -14.67
CA ASP A 683 10.56 6.16 -13.82
C ASP A 683 9.82 5.08 -14.65
N PRO A 684 10.22 3.79 -14.55
CA PRO A 684 9.61 2.73 -15.33
C PRO A 684 8.13 2.49 -14.99
N LEU A 685 7.72 2.74 -13.74
CA LEU A 685 6.33 2.56 -13.30
C LEU A 685 5.45 3.67 -13.86
N LEU A 686 5.95 4.90 -13.92
CA LEU A 686 5.28 6.01 -14.59
C LEU A 686 5.13 5.72 -16.09
N MET A 687 6.20 5.29 -16.75
CA MET A 687 6.18 4.89 -18.17
C MET A 687 5.14 3.79 -18.43
N GLN A 688 5.01 2.82 -17.52
CA GLN A 688 3.98 1.80 -17.61
C GLN A 688 2.56 2.41 -17.56
N GLN A 689 2.29 3.33 -16.63
CA GLN A 689 0.98 3.99 -16.55
C GLN A 689 0.69 4.85 -17.80
N MET A 690 1.69 5.59 -18.29
CA MET A 690 1.58 6.34 -19.55
C MET A 690 1.23 5.42 -20.73
N ALA A 691 1.87 4.25 -20.82
CA ALA A 691 1.58 3.28 -21.86
C ALA A 691 0.18 2.66 -21.71
N ILE A 692 -0.25 2.32 -20.50
CA ILE A 692 -1.62 1.83 -20.22
C ILE A 692 -2.64 2.88 -20.66
N PHE A 693 -2.38 4.17 -20.43
CA PHE A 693 -3.21 5.25 -20.95
C PHE A 693 -3.23 5.27 -22.48
N GLU A 694 -2.07 5.30 -23.15
CA GLU A 694 -1.99 5.32 -24.62
C GLU A 694 -2.60 4.07 -25.29
N MET A 695 -2.64 2.93 -24.58
CA MET A 695 -3.28 1.71 -25.03
C MET A 695 -4.82 1.75 -24.95
N ASN A 696 -5.38 2.45 -23.96
CA ASN A 696 -6.80 2.35 -23.61
C ASN A 696 -7.61 3.62 -23.87
N SER A 697 -6.97 4.79 -23.95
CA SER A 697 -7.64 6.06 -24.18
C SER A 697 -8.18 6.16 -25.60
N PRO A 698 -9.36 6.78 -25.80
CA PRO A 698 -9.76 7.31 -27.10
C PRO A 698 -8.66 8.27 -27.60
N GLY A 699 -8.14 8.07 -28.82
CA GLY A 699 -7.04 8.87 -29.37
C GLY A 699 -5.63 8.53 -28.84
N GLY A 700 -5.45 7.39 -28.18
CA GLY A 700 -4.15 6.89 -27.75
C GLY A 700 -3.28 6.29 -28.88
N SER A 701 -1.96 6.36 -28.73
CA SER A 701 -0.96 5.89 -29.70
C SER A 701 -0.28 4.60 -29.25
N LEU A 702 -0.50 3.51 -30.00
CA LEU A 702 0.20 2.23 -29.74
C LEU A 702 1.71 2.33 -29.99
N ALA A 703 2.16 3.25 -30.86
CA ALA A 703 3.57 3.51 -31.08
C ALA A 703 4.22 4.08 -29.80
N ASN A 704 3.59 5.09 -29.21
CA ASN A 704 4.06 5.70 -27.96
C ASN A 704 4.03 4.68 -26.81
N ALA A 705 2.96 3.90 -26.69
CA ALA A 705 2.88 2.82 -25.71
C ALA A 705 4.01 1.78 -25.86
N THR A 706 4.44 1.50 -27.10
CA THR A 706 5.56 0.60 -27.38
C THR A 706 6.86 1.16 -26.87
N GLU A 707 7.15 2.41 -27.23
CA GLU A 707 8.38 3.08 -26.82
C GLU A 707 8.47 3.15 -25.30
N LEU A 708 7.39 3.57 -24.64
CA LEU A 708 7.31 3.68 -23.18
C LEU A 708 7.51 2.33 -22.48
N LEU A 709 6.85 1.26 -22.93
CA LEU A 709 7.01 -0.07 -22.30
C LEU A 709 8.36 -0.70 -22.58
N GLN A 710 8.96 -0.49 -23.75
CA GLN A 710 10.31 -0.96 -24.04
C GLN A 710 11.34 -0.25 -23.15
N GLN A 711 11.19 1.07 -23.00
CA GLN A 711 11.99 1.88 -22.09
C GLN A 711 11.79 1.47 -20.62
N ALA A 712 10.57 1.13 -20.21
CA ALA A 712 10.30 0.64 -18.86
C ALA A 712 10.92 -0.75 -18.64
N HIS A 713 10.80 -1.64 -19.62
CA HIS A 713 11.32 -3.01 -19.53
C HIS A 713 12.85 -3.07 -19.56
N SER A 714 13.53 -2.21 -20.32
CA SER A 714 15.00 -2.16 -20.32
C SER A 714 15.56 -1.75 -18.95
N ARG A 715 14.82 -0.93 -18.20
CA ARG A 715 15.18 -0.48 -16.85
C ARG A 715 14.75 -1.45 -15.76
N LEU A 716 13.60 -2.11 -15.91
CA LEU A 716 13.09 -3.14 -15.00
C LEU A 716 12.69 -4.43 -15.75
N PRO A 717 13.66 -5.25 -16.21
CA PRO A 717 13.38 -6.44 -17.02
C PRO A 717 12.56 -7.51 -16.29
N TRP A 718 12.71 -7.59 -14.97
CA TRP A 718 12.12 -8.64 -14.13
C TRP A 718 10.73 -8.28 -13.59
N TYR A 719 10.25 -7.05 -13.84
CA TYR A 719 9.02 -6.56 -13.23
C TYR A 719 7.79 -7.08 -13.97
N LYS A 720 7.06 -7.99 -13.31
CA LYS A 720 5.94 -8.76 -13.89
C LYS A 720 4.82 -7.87 -14.47
N PRO A 721 4.36 -6.80 -13.80
CA PRO A 721 3.32 -5.94 -14.35
C PRO A 721 3.71 -5.28 -15.68
N ILE A 722 4.98 -4.92 -15.88
CA ILE A 722 5.47 -4.38 -17.16
C ILE A 722 5.45 -5.47 -18.23
N MET A 723 5.92 -6.69 -17.92
CA MET A 723 5.85 -7.82 -18.86
C MET A 723 4.40 -8.15 -19.26
N HIS A 724 3.47 -8.13 -18.30
CA HIS A 724 2.05 -8.31 -18.58
C HIS A 724 1.50 -7.19 -19.48
N SER A 725 1.90 -5.94 -19.22
CA SER A 725 1.49 -4.79 -20.05
C SER A 725 2.02 -4.89 -21.48
N LEU A 726 3.24 -5.41 -21.67
CA LEU A 726 3.80 -5.73 -23.00
C LEU A 726 2.98 -6.80 -23.72
N SER A 727 2.54 -7.84 -23.00
CA SER A 727 1.68 -8.89 -23.55
C SER A 727 0.34 -8.34 -24.03
N GLU A 728 -0.32 -7.50 -23.21
CA GLU A 728 -1.57 -6.84 -23.60
C GLU A 728 -1.37 -5.82 -24.75
N LEU A 729 -0.22 -5.14 -24.81
CA LEU A 729 0.11 -4.25 -25.92
C LEU A 729 0.24 -5.03 -27.24
N ALA A 730 0.94 -6.16 -27.22
CA ALA A 730 1.09 -7.02 -28.39
C ALA A 730 -0.28 -7.54 -28.87
N LEU A 731 -1.14 -7.99 -27.96
CA LEU A 731 -2.51 -8.39 -28.29
C LEU A 731 -3.29 -7.23 -28.95
N LYS A 732 -3.29 -6.02 -28.37
CA LYS A 732 -3.97 -4.85 -28.95
C LYS A 732 -3.42 -4.44 -30.32
N LYS A 733 -2.11 -4.57 -30.55
CA LYS A 733 -1.53 -4.34 -31.89
C LYS A 733 -2.10 -5.32 -32.91
N SER A 734 -2.24 -6.60 -32.54
CA SER A 734 -2.80 -7.61 -33.43
C SER A 734 -4.26 -7.33 -33.82
N GLU A 735 -5.02 -6.65 -32.97
CA GLU A 735 -6.41 -6.27 -33.23
C GLU A 735 -6.54 -5.08 -34.19
N LYS A 736 -5.55 -4.16 -34.20
CA LYS A 736 -5.57 -2.95 -35.06
C LYS A 736 -4.95 -3.15 -36.44
N VAL A 737 -4.06 -4.12 -36.59
CA VAL A 737 -3.32 -4.35 -37.84
C VAL A 737 -4.13 -5.18 -38.82
N SER A 738 -4.13 -4.81 -40.09
CA SER A 738 -4.86 -5.55 -41.15
C SER A 738 -4.06 -6.70 -41.75
N ALA A 739 -2.72 -6.59 -41.80
CA ALA A 739 -1.86 -7.57 -42.48
C ALA A 739 -1.78 -8.90 -41.70
N PRO A 740 -2.13 -10.06 -42.30
CA PRO A 740 -2.19 -11.34 -41.58
C PRO A 740 -0.88 -11.77 -40.90
N ILE A 741 0.26 -11.55 -41.57
CA ILE A 741 1.59 -11.90 -41.05
C ILE A 741 1.92 -11.09 -39.79
N GLU A 742 1.59 -9.80 -39.80
CA GLU A 742 1.83 -8.92 -38.65
C GLU A 742 0.89 -9.26 -37.50
N LYS A 743 -0.38 -9.58 -37.77
CA LYS A 743 -1.31 -10.07 -36.74
C LYS A 743 -0.75 -11.31 -36.03
N GLU A 744 -0.32 -12.32 -36.79
CA GLU A 744 0.20 -13.55 -36.19
C GLU A 744 1.51 -13.31 -35.43
N LYS A 745 2.39 -12.44 -35.94
CA LYS A 745 3.60 -12.02 -35.22
C LYS A 745 3.25 -11.46 -33.84
N PHE A 746 2.35 -10.49 -33.77
CA PHE A 746 1.98 -9.85 -32.50
C PHE A 746 1.22 -10.79 -31.56
N ARG A 747 0.37 -11.68 -32.08
CA ARG A 747 -0.29 -12.70 -31.25
C ARG A 747 0.70 -13.72 -30.69
N SER A 748 1.68 -14.15 -31.48
CA SER A 748 2.74 -15.04 -31.03
C SER A 748 3.59 -14.38 -29.94
N GLU A 749 3.92 -13.10 -30.10
CA GLU A 749 4.61 -12.31 -29.08
C GLU A 749 3.81 -12.24 -27.76
N ALA A 750 2.52 -11.89 -27.83
CA ALA A 750 1.63 -11.88 -26.66
C ALA A 750 1.54 -13.27 -25.99
N GLN A 751 1.38 -14.33 -26.79
CA GLN A 751 1.30 -15.70 -26.30
C GLN A 751 2.57 -16.13 -25.57
N ASN A 752 3.75 -15.82 -26.12
CA ASN A 752 5.04 -16.18 -25.52
C ASN A 752 5.25 -15.47 -24.17
N LEU A 753 4.93 -14.17 -24.09
CA LEU A 753 5.04 -13.41 -22.84
C LEU A 753 4.07 -13.93 -21.78
N ALA A 754 2.80 -14.14 -22.13
CA ALA A 754 1.80 -14.65 -21.19
C ALA A 754 2.11 -16.08 -20.73
N THR A 755 2.61 -16.96 -21.62
CA THR A 755 3.03 -18.33 -21.26
C THR A 755 4.19 -18.31 -20.28
N LYS A 756 5.17 -17.42 -20.48
CA LYS A 756 6.30 -17.24 -19.56
C LYS A 756 5.84 -16.74 -18.19
N LEU A 757 4.86 -15.82 -18.14
CA LEU A 757 4.29 -15.33 -16.89
C LEU A 757 3.56 -16.45 -16.14
N THR A 758 2.73 -17.23 -16.83
CA THR A 758 1.98 -18.34 -16.25
C THR A 758 2.89 -19.45 -15.71
N SER A 759 4.01 -19.75 -16.38
CA SER A 759 4.95 -20.77 -15.88
C SER A 759 5.74 -20.33 -14.66
N GLN A 760 6.03 -19.04 -14.55
CA GLN A 760 6.74 -18.47 -13.40
C GLN A 760 5.80 -18.19 -12.20
N HIS A 761 4.53 -17.86 -12.48
CA HIS A 761 3.55 -17.39 -11.51
C HIS A 761 2.16 -18.00 -11.77
N PRO A 762 1.96 -19.30 -11.44
CA PRO A 762 0.69 -19.97 -11.65
C PRO A 762 -0.44 -19.46 -10.73
N GLU A 763 -0.13 -18.62 -9.74
CA GLU A 763 -1.07 -18.06 -8.77
C GLU A 763 -1.90 -16.88 -9.28
N THR A 764 -1.56 -16.27 -10.42
CA THR A 764 -2.25 -15.07 -10.94
C THR A 764 -3.16 -15.40 -12.13
N SER A 765 -4.44 -15.02 -12.05
CA SER A 765 -5.42 -15.28 -13.11
C SER A 765 -5.21 -14.43 -14.38
N HIS A 766 -4.62 -13.23 -14.26
CA HIS A 766 -4.48 -12.30 -15.38
C HIS A 766 -3.68 -12.85 -16.57
N SER A 767 -2.58 -13.59 -16.35
CA SER A 767 -1.80 -14.15 -17.46
C SER A 767 -2.56 -15.27 -18.20
N HIS A 768 -3.34 -16.07 -17.47
CA HIS A 768 -4.26 -17.05 -18.05
C HIS A 768 -5.36 -16.38 -18.87
N TYR A 769 -5.94 -15.30 -18.34
CA TYR A 769 -6.93 -14.49 -19.04
C TYR A 769 -6.38 -13.94 -20.36
N THR A 770 -5.16 -13.38 -20.39
CA THR A 770 -4.51 -12.93 -21.62
C THR A 770 -4.28 -14.06 -22.64
N LEU A 771 -3.86 -15.26 -22.20
CA LEU A 771 -3.71 -16.41 -23.10
C LEU A 771 -5.02 -16.81 -23.77
N ILE A 772 -6.13 -16.82 -23.01
CA ILE A 772 -7.45 -17.14 -23.54
C ILE A 772 -7.89 -16.06 -24.53
N LYS A 773 -7.66 -14.77 -24.25
CA LYS A 773 -7.94 -13.68 -25.21
C LYS A 773 -7.19 -13.86 -26.53
N VAL A 774 -5.90 -14.22 -26.49
CA VAL A 774 -5.12 -14.48 -27.72
C VAL A 774 -5.76 -15.59 -28.53
N SER A 775 -6.19 -16.67 -27.87
CA SER A 775 -6.88 -17.79 -28.53
C SER A 775 -8.23 -17.37 -29.13
N MET A 776 -9.01 -16.56 -28.42
CA MET A 776 -10.27 -16.00 -28.90
C MET A 776 -10.08 -15.06 -30.10
N ALA A 777 -9.03 -14.23 -30.09
CA ALA A 777 -8.70 -13.37 -31.22
C ALA A 777 -8.36 -14.19 -32.48
N LYS A 778 -7.62 -15.30 -32.33
CA LYS A 778 -7.36 -16.24 -33.43
C LYS A 778 -8.66 -16.90 -33.92
N LEU A 779 -9.54 -17.31 -33.00
CA LEU A 779 -10.82 -17.94 -33.34
C LEU A 779 -11.73 -16.98 -34.11
N SER A 780 -11.85 -15.73 -33.67
CA SER A 780 -12.65 -14.71 -34.35
C SER A 780 -12.20 -14.49 -35.80
N GLU A 781 -10.89 -14.51 -36.06
CA GLU A 781 -10.38 -14.40 -37.44
C GLU A 781 -10.66 -15.67 -38.26
N ALA A 782 -10.48 -16.86 -37.68
CA ALA A 782 -10.78 -18.12 -38.37
C ALA A 782 -12.27 -18.23 -38.74
N LEU A 783 -13.16 -17.73 -37.88
CA LEU A 783 -14.60 -17.63 -38.16
C LEU A 783 -14.89 -16.68 -39.32
N ALA A 784 -14.19 -15.55 -39.41
CA ALA A 784 -14.32 -14.60 -40.50
C ALA A 784 -13.82 -15.15 -41.84
N THR A 785 -12.74 -15.93 -41.85
CA THR A 785 -12.19 -16.55 -43.08
C THR A 785 -12.91 -17.83 -43.49
N GLY A 786 -13.64 -18.48 -42.58
CA GLY A 786 -14.37 -19.72 -42.85
C GLY A 786 -13.48 -20.97 -42.92
N ASP A 787 -12.29 -20.94 -42.32
CA ASP A 787 -11.36 -22.07 -42.29
C ASP A 787 -11.77 -23.11 -41.23
N GLU A 788 -12.64 -24.05 -41.63
CA GLU A 788 -13.24 -25.06 -40.74
C GLU A 788 -12.22 -25.86 -39.89
N PRO A 789 -11.11 -26.43 -40.44
CA PRO A 789 -10.10 -27.12 -39.63
C PRO A 789 -9.44 -26.24 -38.56
N SER A 790 -9.19 -24.97 -38.88
CA SER A 790 -8.60 -24.03 -37.91
C SER A 790 -9.60 -23.65 -36.82
N ILE A 791 -10.88 -23.46 -37.17
CA ILE A 791 -11.97 -23.21 -36.22
C ILE A 791 -12.06 -24.36 -35.21
N GLU A 792 -12.09 -25.61 -35.68
CA GLU A 792 -12.12 -26.80 -34.81
C GLU A 792 -10.95 -26.81 -33.82
N ARG A 793 -9.73 -26.64 -34.32
CA ARG A 793 -8.52 -26.66 -33.50
C ARG A 793 -8.52 -25.57 -32.45
N LEU A 794 -8.90 -24.35 -32.83
CA LEU A 794 -8.92 -23.20 -31.93
C LEU A 794 -10.00 -23.31 -30.86
N ILE A 795 -11.19 -23.82 -31.20
CA ILE A 795 -12.23 -24.10 -30.19
C ILE A 795 -11.70 -25.12 -29.17
N LYS A 796 -11.09 -26.21 -29.64
CA LYS A 796 -10.52 -27.25 -28.78
C LYS A 796 -9.43 -26.70 -27.85
N ASP A 797 -8.48 -25.94 -28.37
CA ASP A 797 -7.35 -25.39 -27.60
C ASP A 797 -7.81 -24.30 -26.61
N THR A 798 -8.82 -23.50 -26.98
CA THR A 798 -9.43 -22.49 -26.09
C THR A 798 -10.18 -23.16 -24.95
N GLU A 799 -11.04 -24.14 -25.25
CA GLU A 799 -11.80 -24.90 -24.24
C GLU A 799 -10.89 -25.64 -23.26
N LYS A 800 -9.78 -26.21 -23.76
CA LYS A 800 -8.74 -26.82 -22.92
C LYS A 800 -8.13 -25.81 -21.95
N SER A 801 -7.82 -24.60 -22.43
CA SER A 801 -7.21 -23.54 -21.63
C SER A 801 -8.17 -22.98 -20.57
N ILE A 802 -9.44 -22.82 -20.93
CA ILE A 802 -10.51 -22.43 -19.99
C ILE A 802 -10.68 -23.52 -18.93
N SER A 803 -10.79 -24.79 -19.34
CA SER A 803 -10.95 -25.92 -18.41
C SER A 803 -9.80 -26.00 -17.40
N ALA A 804 -8.55 -25.85 -17.86
CA ALA A 804 -7.38 -25.83 -16.98
C ALA A 804 -7.39 -24.61 -16.04
N SER A 805 -7.76 -23.44 -16.54
CA SER A 805 -7.82 -22.21 -15.74
C SER A 805 -8.92 -22.27 -14.69
N LYS A 806 -10.09 -22.86 -14.99
CA LYS A 806 -11.18 -23.08 -14.02
C LYS A 806 -10.85 -24.10 -12.94
N GLN A 807 -9.96 -25.05 -13.20
CA GLN A 807 -9.48 -25.96 -12.16
C GLN A 807 -8.63 -25.22 -11.11
N ILE A 808 -7.84 -24.24 -11.55
CA ILE A 808 -6.99 -23.42 -10.69
C ILE A 808 -7.79 -22.28 -10.05
N PHE A 809 -8.71 -21.66 -10.81
CA PHE A 809 -9.48 -20.47 -10.46
C PHE A 809 -10.99 -20.65 -10.70
N PRO A 810 -11.71 -21.48 -9.92
CA PRO A 810 -13.10 -21.84 -10.22
C PRO A 810 -14.11 -20.68 -10.23
N ASN A 811 -13.87 -19.64 -9.42
CA ASN A 811 -14.77 -18.49 -9.23
C ASN A 811 -14.14 -17.14 -9.55
N ASP A 812 -12.97 -17.12 -10.21
CA ASP A 812 -12.32 -15.87 -10.58
C ASP A 812 -13.16 -15.12 -11.63
N SER A 813 -13.45 -13.84 -11.36
CA SER A 813 -14.32 -13.03 -12.20
C SER A 813 -13.79 -12.87 -13.62
N THR A 814 -12.47 -12.77 -13.81
CA THR A 814 -11.85 -12.60 -15.12
C THR A 814 -11.92 -13.89 -15.96
N ILE A 815 -11.77 -15.05 -15.31
CA ILE A 815 -11.90 -16.35 -15.97
C ILE A 815 -13.36 -16.64 -16.34
N LEU A 816 -14.31 -16.29 -15.47
CA LEU A 816 -15.74 -16.42 -15.77
C LEU A 816 -16.18 -15.46 -16.88
N GLU A 817 -15.67 -14.22 -16.89
CA GLU A 817 -15.93 -13.23 -17.93
C GLU A 817 -15.43 -13.73 -19.30
N VAL A 818 -14.23 -14.30 -19.38
CA VAL A 818 -13.68 -14.80 -20.65
C VAL A 818 -14.40 -16.06 -21.13
N GLU A 819 -14.84 -16.94 -20.22
CA GLU A 819 -15.68 -18.09 -20.56
C GLU A 819 -17.02 -17.64 -21.15
N ALA A 820 -17.68 -16.66 -20.52
CA ALA A 820 -18.93 -16.08 -21.03
C ALA A 820 -18.72 -15.42 -22.41
N SER A 821 -17.60 -14.71 -22.58
CA SER A 821 -17.24 -14.09 -23.87
C SER A 821 -16.97 -15.13 -24.96
N PHE A 822 -16.29 -16.24 -24.63
CA PHE A 822 -16.07 -17.36 -25.53
C PHE A 822 -17.38 -18.07 -25.91
N PHE A 823 -18.26 -18.28 -24.93
CA PHE A 823 -19.60 -18.80 -25.16
C PHE A 823 -20.37 -17.94 -26.16
N LYS A 824 -20.40 -16.62 -25.91
CA LYS A 824 -21.08 -15.65 -26.75
C LYS A 824 -20.52 -15.66 -28.18
N LEU A 825 -19.20 -15.69 -28.33
CA LEU A 825 -18.54 -15.75 -29.64
C LEU A 825 -18.97 -16.97 -30.47
N ILE A 826 -19.14 -18.13 -29.85
CA ILE A 826 -19.61 -19.35 -30.55
C ILE A 826 -21.11 -19.26 -30.85
N ASN A 827 -21.91 -18.72 -29.94
CA ASN A 827 -23.37 -18.68 -30.08
C ASN A 827 -23.84 -17.65 -31.12
N ASP A 828 -23.17 -16.51 -31.19
CA ASP A 828 -23.51 -15.43 -32.13
C ASP A 828 -23.14 -15.79 -33.59
N GLU A 829 -22.34 -16.84 -33.82
CA GLU A 829 -21.89 -17.29 -35.14
C GLU A 829 -22.39 -18.71 -35.50
N PRO A 830 -23.44 -18.85 -36.35
CA PRO A 830 -24.00 -20.15 -36.73
C PRO A 830 -22.97 -21.13 -37.31
N ARG A 831 -21.95 -20.60 -38.01
CA ARG A 831 -20.84 -21.39 -38.58
C ARG A 831 -19.99 -22.04 -37.51
N ALA A 832 -19.77 -21.39 -36.37
CA ALA A 832 -19.00 -21.94 -35.26
C ALA A 832 -19.70 -23.19 -34.69
N PHE A 833 -21.02 -23.12 -34.55
CA PHE A 833 -21.82 -24.22 -34.04
C PHE A 833 -21.89 -25.40 -35.03
N GLU A 834 -22.08 -25.14 -36.32
CA GLU A 834 -22.05 -26.19 -37.35
C GLU A 834 -20.66 -26.81 -37.52
N ALA A 835 -19.58 -26.02 -37.50
CA ALA A 835 -18.22 -26.52 -37.50
C ALA A 835 -17.95 -27.43 -36.30
N LEU A 836 -18.48 -27.09 -35.13
CA LEU A 836 -18.35 -27.90 -33.91
C LEU A 836 -19.10 -29.25 -34.03
N LYS A 837 -20.32 -29.26 -34.59
CA LYS A 837 -21.05 -30.50 -34.88
C LYS A 837 -20.31 -31.39 -35.86
N LYS A 838 -19.80 -30.81 -36.95
CA LYS A 838 -19.05 -31.52 -37.99
C LYS A 838 -17.76 -32.11 -37.44
N ALA A 839 -17.01 -31.31 -36.68
CA ALA A 839 -15.80 -31.72 -35.99
C ALA A 839 -16.06 -32.90 -35.04
N PHE A 840 -17.15 -32.84 -34.27
CA PHE A 840 -17.54 -33.96 -33.41
C PHE A 840 -17.92 -35.20 -34.23
N ALA A 841 -18.67 -35.06 -35.32
CA ALA A 841 -19.03 -36.18 -36.20
C ALA A 841 -17.79 -36.83 -36.85
N THR A 842 -16.76 -36.05 -37.19
CA THR A 842 -15.49 -36.54 -37.75
C THR A 842 -14.60 -37.17 -36.68
N ASN A 843 -14.53 -36.60 -35.48
CA ASN A 843 -13.67 -37.07 -34.40
C ASN A 843 -14.41 -37.08 -33.04
N LYS A 844 -15.28 -38.07 -32.88
CA LYS A 844 -16.04 -38.31 -31.65
C LYS A 844 -15.16 -38.55 -30.40
N ARG A 845 -13.88 -38.89 -30.58
CA ARG A 845 -12.93 -39.17 -29.49
C ARG A 845 -12.38 -37.89 -28.82
N SER A 846 -12.61 -36.71 -29.40
CA SER A 846 -12.06 -35.45 -28.89
C SER A 846 -12.85 -34.93 -27.68
N PRO A 847 -12.25 -34.88 -26.47
CA PRO A 847 -13.00 -34.54 -25.25
C PRO A 847 -13.46 -33.08 -25.22
N TYR A 848 -12.57 -32.13 -25.54
CA TYR A 848 -12.91 -30.70 -25.47
C TYR A 848 -13.97 -30.27 -26.50
N ILE A 849 -13.99 -30.91 -27.67
CA ILE A 849 -15.04 -30.68 -28.68
C ILE A 849 -16.39 -31.15 -28.14
N ALA A 850 -16.43 -32.35 -27.56
CA ALA A 850 -17.65 -32.90 -26.96
C ALA A 850 -18.11 -32.06 -25.75
N LEU A 851 -17.20 -31.62 -24.86
CA LEU A 851 -17.52 -30.73 -23.73
C LEU A 851 -18.17 -29.43 -24.18
N ARG A 852 -17.60 -28.80 -25.21
CA ARG A 852 -18.09 -27.54 -25.77
C ARG A 852 -19.45 -27.74 -26.44
N LEU A 853 -19.60 -28.79 -27.24
CA LEU A 853 -20.84 -29.08 -27.96
C LEU A 853 -21.98 -29.43 -26.98
N ALA A 854 -21.70 -30.25 -25.97
CA ALA A 854 -22.66 -30.56 -24.91
C ALA A 854 -23.05 -29.32 -24.11
N SER A 855 -22.10 -28.42 -23.82
CA SER A 855 -22.39 -27.15 -23.13
C SER A 855 -23.25 -26.20 -23.97
N MET A 856 -23.16 -26.26 -25.30
CA MET A 856 -24.09 -25.54 -26.19
C MET A 856 -25.49 -26.17 -26.18
N TYR A 857 -25.59 -27.50 -26.30
CA TYR A 857 -26.90 -28.18 -26.27
C TYR A 857 -27.63 -28.03 -24.94
N ALA A 858 -26.92 -28.02 -23.82
CA ALA A 858 -27.49 -27.84 -22.48
C ALA A 858 -28.20 -26.49 -22.27
N GLN A 859 -27.89 -25.47 -23.09
CA GLN A 859 -28.52 -24.15 -23.06
C GLN A 859 -29.75 -24.06 -23.99
N THR A 860 -29.99 -25.08 -24.81
CA THR A 860 -31.17 -25.18 -25.67
C THR A 860 -32.24 -26.08 -25.02
N PRO A 861 -33.51 -26.02 -25.44
CA PRO A 861 -34.57 -26.91 -24.91
C PRO A 861 -34.28 -28.41 -25.10
N ASN A 862 -33.25 -28.77 -25.88
CA ASN A 862 -32.90 -30.13 -26.26
C ASN A 862 -31.78 -30.71 -25.37
N GLY A 863 -31.95 -30.66 -24.05
CA GLY A 863 -30.95 -31.09 -23.06
C GLY A 863 -30.52 -32.56 -23.17
N ALA A 864 -31.38 -33.43 -23.74
CA ALA A 864 -31.05 -34.84 -23.99
C ALA A 864 -29.85 -35.00 -24.96
N ALA A 865 -29.75 -34.14 -25.98
CA ALA A 865 -28.66 -34.19 -26.95
C ALA A 865 -27.28 -33.90 -26.33
N ALA A 866 -27.23 -33.16 -25.21
CA ALA A 866 -25.98 -32.91 -24.50
C ALA A 866 -25.43 -34.20 -23.84
N VAL A 867 -26.32 -35.03 -23.29
CA VAL A 867 -25.97 -36.31 -22.68
C VAL A 867 -25.46 -37.28 -23.74
N ASP A 868 -26.15 -37.37 -24.88
CA ASP A 868 -25.80 -38.28 -25.98
C ASP A 868 -24.40 -37.99 -26.54
N VAL A 869 -24.07 -36.71 -26.78
CA VAL A 869 -22.74 -36.29 -27.25
C VAL A 869 -21.63 -36.75 -26.30
N ILE A 870 -21.82 -36.59 -24.99
CA ILE A 870 -20.81 -36.99 -24.01
C ILE A 870 -20.71 -38.53 -23.91
N LYS A 871 -21.84 -39.25 -23.98
CA LYS A 871 -21.85 -40.72 -23.98
C LYS A 871 -21.11 -41.28 -25.20
N GLU A 872 -21.41 -40.79 -26.40
CA GLU A 872 -20.71 -41.18 -27.63
C GLU A 872 -19.19 -40.95 -27.54
N ALA A 873 -18.77 -39.86 -26.91
CA ALA A 873 -17.35 -39.57 -26.71
C ALA A 873 -16.70 -40.50 -25.67
N LEU A 874 -17.41 -40.81 -24.59
CA LEU A 874 -16.94 -41.71 -23.53
C LEU A 874 -16.88 -43.17 -23.98
N ASP A 875 -17.76 -43.62 -24.88
CA ASP A 875 -17.69 -44.97 -25.45
C ASP A 875 -16.35 -45.21 -26.17
N LEU A 876 -15.80 -44.16 -26.79
CA LEU A 876 -14.51 -44.18 -27.48
C LEU A 876 -13.33 -43.82 -26.57
N ASN A 877 -13.58 -43.08 -25.48
CA ASN A 877 -12.56 -42.68 -24.51
C ASN A 877 -13.04 -42.80 -23.05
N PRO A 878 -13.19 -44.03 -22.52
CA PRO A 878 -13.83 -44.25 -21.22
C PRO A 878 -13.05 -43.71 -20.02
N GLY A 879 -11.76 -43.39 -20.19
CA GLY A 879 -10.87 -42.90 -19.15
C GLY A 879 -10.77 -41.38 -19.07
N ASP A 880 -11.45 -40.64 -19.96
CA ASP A 880 -11.34 -39.18 -20.01
C ASP A 880 -12.03 -38.53 -18.82
N ARG A 881 -11.24 -37.87 -17.97
CA ARG A 881 -11.73 -37.36 -16.69
C ARG A 881 -12.71 -36.20 -16.84
N ASP A 882 -12.52 -35.33 -17.84
CA ASP A 882 -13.36 -34.15 -18.04
C ASP A 882 -14.73 -34.53 -18.61
N LEU A 883 -14.76 -35.48 -19.56
CA LEU A 883 -16.02 -36.04 -20.07
C LEU A 883 -16.81 -36.76 -18.97
N ASN A 884 -16.12 -37.57 -18.14
CA ASN A 884 -16.74 -38.25 -17.01
C ASN A 884 -17.35 -37.24 -16.02
N PHE A 885 -16.64 -36.16 -15.71
CA PHE A 885 -17.16 -35.09 -14.84
C PHE A 885 -18.37 -34.41 -15.46
N LYS A 886 -18.30 -34.02 -16.74
CA LYS A 886 -19.41 -33.33 -17.42
C LYS A 886 -20.65 -34.21 -17.52
N LEU A 887 -20.51 -35.50 -17.82
CA LEU A 887 -21.63 -36.43 -17.85
C LEU A 887 -22.29 -36.52 -16.47
N ALA A 888 -21.51 -36.66 -15.41
CA ALA A 888 -22.04 -36.70 -14.05
C ALA A 888 -22.85 -35.45 -13.70
N MET A 889 -22.39 -34.27 -14.10
CA MET A 889 -23.13 -33.01 -13.89
C MET A 889 -24.42 -32.97 -14.70
N LEU A 890 -24.41 -33.34 -15.98
CA LEU A 890 -25.62 -33.40 -16.81
C LEU A 890 -26.65 -34.39 -16.25
N LEU A 891 -26.20 -35.56 -15.78
CA LEU A 891 -27.08 -36.57 -15.17
C LEU A 891 -27.65 -36.12 -13.81
N SER A 892 -26.95 -35.22 -13.10
CA SER A 892 -27.40 -34.66 -11.83
C SER A 892 -28.52 -33.62 -11.99
N ASP A 893 -28.63 -32.98 -13.17
CA ASP A 893 -29.63 -31.94 -13.47
C ASP A 893 -30.99 -32.50 -13.93
N HIS A 894 -31.12 -33.83 -14.10
CA HIS A 894 -32.37 -34.47 -14.53
C HIS A 894 -33.25 -34.93 -13.36
N ALA A 895 -34.57 -34.74 -13.47
CA ALA A 895 -35.58 -35.03 -12.44
C ALA A 895 -35.63 -36.49 -11.94
N SER A 896 -34.98 -37.44 -12.64
CA SER A 896 -34.85 -38.84 -12.25
C SER A 896 -33.37 -39.23 -12.07
N THR A 897 -32.67 -38.55 -11.15
CA THR A 897 -31.23 -38.75 -10.91
C THR A 897 -30.93 -40.13 -10.31
N ASN A 898 -30.17 -40.97 -11.03
CA ASN A 898 -29.60 -42.20 -10.46
C ASN A 898 -28.24 -41.90 -9.82
N LEU A 899 -28.21 -41.69 -8.50
CA LEU A 899 -26.98 -41.31 -7.77
C LEU A 899 -25.86 -42.35 -7.90
N SER A 900 -26.17 -43.64 -8.06
CA SER A 900 -25.17 -44.70 -8.25
C SER A 900 -24.47 -44.58 -9.60
N GLU A 901 -25.22 -44.23 -10.65
CA GLU A 901 -24.66 -43.95 -11.98
C GLU A 901 -23.80 -42.67 -11.96
N VAL A 902 -24.28 -41.60 -11.31
CA VAL A 902 -23.53 -40.36 -11.12
C VAL A 902 -22.22 -40.62 -10.36
N ARG A 903 -22.24 -41.41 -9.29
CA ARG A 903 -21.05 -41.80 -8.52
C ARG A 903 -20.02 -42.53 -9.39
N HIS A 904 -20.46 -43.44 -10.26
CA HIS A 904 -19.58 -44.18 -11.16
C HIS A 904 -18.75 -43.23 -12.04
N TYR A 905 -19.42 -42.27 -12.70
CA TYR A 905 -18.74 -41.29 -13.56
C TYR A 905 -17.89 -40.31 -12.76
N LEU A 906 -18.36 -39.83 -11.60
CA LEU A 906 -17.58 -38.96 -10.72
C LEU A 906 -16.28 -39.63 -10.25
N ARG A 907 -16.29 -40.92 -9.89
CA ARG A 907 -15.06 -41.61 -9.47
C ARG A 907 -13.98 -41.61 -10.54
N ARG A 908 -14.39 -41.73 -11.80
CA ARG A 908 -13.51 -41.76 -12.99
C ARG A 908 -13.05 -40.37 -13.43
N SER A 909 -13.61 -39.32 -12.83
CA SER A 909 -13.25 -37.93 -13.14
C SER A 909 -12.04 -37.39 -12.37
N PHE A 910 -11.47 -38.17 -11.44
CA PHE A 910 -10.27 -37.79 -10.69
C PHE A 910 -9.45 -39.02 -10.26
N THR A 911 -8.19 -38.77 -9.92
CA THR A 911 -7.27 -39.71 -9.28
C THR A 911 -6.95 -39.25 -7.86
N ASN A 912 -6.68 -40.18 -6.96
CA ASN A 912 -6.41 -39.82 -5.56
C ASN A 912 -5.16 -38.93 -5.49
N GLY A 913 -5.30 -37.73 -4.91
CA GLY A 913 -4.22 -36.76 -4.78
C GLY A 913 -4.02 -35.83 -5.98
N ASP A 914 -4.87 -35.88 -7.01
CA ASP A 914 -4.83 -34.87 -8.08
C ASP A 914 -5.54 -33.56 -7.69
N GLY A 915 -5.30 -32.50 -8.47
CA GLY A 915 -5.86 -31.17 -8.22
C GLY A 915 -7.32 -30.98 -8.66
N ARG A 916 -8.07 -32.05 -8.98
CA ARG A 916 -9.46 -31.95 -9.46
C ARG A 916 -10.44 -31.88 -8.30
N TYR A 917 -10.34 -30.82 -7.51
CA TYR A 917 -11.06 -30.70 -6.25
C TYR A 917 -12.59 -30.64 -6.42
N SER A 918 -13.10 -30.04 -7.50
CA SER A 918 -14.54 -30.00 -7.79
C SER A 918 -15.12 -31.41 -8.03
N ALA A 919 -14.42 -32.23 -8.82
CA ALA A 919 -14.78 -33.63 -9.04
C ALA A 919 -14.80 -34.44 -7.73
N GLN A 920 -13.77 -34.26 -6.90
CA GLN A 920 -13.67 -34.89 -5.58
C GLN A 920 -14.80 -34.45 -4.65
N PHE A 921 -15.17 -33.16 -4.66
CA PHE A 921 -16.28 -32.62 -3.87
C PHE A 921 -17.61 -33.26 -4.26
N TRP A 922 -17.95 -33.25 -5.56
CA TRP A 922 -19.21 -33.85 -6.04
C TRP A 922 -19.25 -35.35 -5.78
N TYR A 923 -18.12 -36.05 -5.93
CA TYR A 923 -18.01 -37.46 -5.58
C TYR A 923 -18.29 -37.69 -4.09
N ALA A 924 -17.62 -36.94 -3.20
CA ALA A 924 -17.83 -37.06 -1.76
C ALA A 924 -19.29 -36.80 -1.36
N ARG A 925 -19.94 -35.80 -1.97
CA ARG A 925 -21.38 -35.56 -1.80
C ARG A 925 -22.22 -36.76 -2.23
N CYS A 926 -22.02 -37.29 -3.44
CA CYS A 926 -22.78 -38.43 -3.94
C CYS A 926 -22.59 -39.68 -3.07
N THR A 927 -21.35 -39.97 -2.65
CA THR A 927 -21.01 -41.07 -1.75
C THR A 927 -21.69 -40.91 -0.39
N PHE A 928 -21.73 -39.68 0.14
CA PHE A 928 -22.45 -39.38 1.38
C PHE A 928 -23.96 -39.62 1.25
N LEU A 929 -24.57 -39.17 0.14
CA LEU A 929 -26.01 -39.37 -0.11
C LEU A 929 -26.38 -40.84 -0.34
N LEU A 930 -25.43 -41.66 -0.77
CA LEU A 930 -25.57 -43.13 -0.88
C LEU A 930 -25.28 -43.87 0.44
N ASN A 931 -25.17 -43.14 1.55
CA ASN A 931 -24.94 -43.66 2.90
C ASN A 931 -23.55 -44.31 3.14
N GLU A 932 -22.56 -44.02 2.29
CA GLU A 932 -21.16 -44.42 2.47
C GLU A 932 -20.36 -43.30 3.17
N ILE A 933 -20.77 -42.97 4.41
CA ILE A 933 -20.36 -41.74 5.10
C ILE A 933 -18.85 -41.68 5.39
N GLU A 934 -18.24 -42.78 5.83
CA GLU A 934 -16.81 -42.82 6.17
C GLU A 934 -15.92 -42.47 4.97
N GLU A 935 -16.21 -43.02 3.78
CA GLU A 935 -15.47 -42.74 2.56
C GLU A 935 -15.60 -41.27 2.16
N ALA A 936 -16.81 -40.71 2.21
CA ALA A 936 -17.05 -39.31 1.92
C ALA A 936 -16.25 -38.38 2.85
N MET A 937 -16.21 -38.68 4.15
CA MET A 937 -15.54 -37.84 5.14
C MET A 937 -14.01 -37.85 4.99
N ILE A 938 -13.40 -38.94 4.51
CA ILE A 938 -11.97 -38.98 4.17
C ILE A 938 -11.64 -37.98 3.06
N ILE A 939 -12.50 -37.89 2.04
CA ILE A 939 -12.32 -36.97 0.92
C ILE A 939 -12.54 -35.52 1.39
N PHE A 940 -13.60 -35.25 2.15
CA PHE A 940 -13.82 -33.92 2.73
C PHE A 940 -12.68 -33.47 3.65
N LYS A 941 -12.07 -34.37 4.41
CA LYS A 941 -10.87 -34.07 5.21
C LYS A 941 -9.68 -33.64 4.34
N THR A 942 -9.52 -34.28 3.18
CA THR A 942 -8.48 -33.92 2.21
C THR A 942 -8.79 -32.54 1.60
N LEU A 943 -10.01 -32.33 1.13
CA LEU A 943 -10.47 -31.07 0.52
C LEU A 943 -10.44 -29.87 1.49
N ARG A 944 -10.64 -30.11 2.79
CA ARG A 944 -10.51 -29.08 3.83
C ARG A 944 -9.11 -28.45 3.84
N ASN A 945 -8.08 -29.27 3.61
CA ASN A 945 -6.67 -28.88 3.73
C ASN A 945 -6.01 -28.40 2.42
N THR A 946 -6.74 -28.41 1.30
CA THR A 946 -6.20 -27.97 0.00
C THR A 946 -6.10 -26.45 -0.09
N ASN A 947 -5.21 -25.92 -0.92
CA ASN A 947 -5.07 -24.48 -1.10
C ASN A 947 -6.14 -23.94 -2.09
N LEU A 948 -7.40 -23.90 -1.65
CA LEU A 948 -8.55 -23.37 -2.37
C LEU A 948 -9.06 -22.10 -1.71
N ASN A 949 -9.67 -21.21 -2.49
CA ASN A 949 -10.35 -20.02 -1.98
C ASN A 949 -11.35 -20.40 -0.86
N ILE A 950 -11.28 -19.69 0.27
CA ILE A 950 -12.09 -19.98 1.46
C ILE A 950 -13.60 -19.93 1.18
N ALA A 951 -14.06 -19.06 0.26
CA ALA A 951 -15.47 -18.95 -0.10
C ALA A 951 -15.99 -20.28 -0.66
N LEU A 952 -15.21 -20.95 -1.51
CA LEU A 952 -15.53 -22.29 -2.00
C LEU A 952 -15.60 -23.32 -0.86
N LYS A 953 -14.77 -23.16 0.18
CA LYS A 953 -14.74 -24.07 1.32
C LYS A 953 -15.86 -23.84 2.34
N ARG A 954 -16.42 -22.63 2.40
CA ARG A 954 -17.44 -22.24 3.38
C ARG A 954 -18.84 -22.25 2.79
N ASP A 955 -19.00 -21.71 1.59
CA ASP A 955 -20.32 -21.40 1.08
C ASP A 955 -21.04 -22.70 0.65
N PRO A 956 -22.34 -22.86 0.98
CA PRO A 956 -23.07 -24.08 0.67
C PRO A 956 -23.36 -24.18 -0.83
N ILE A 957 -22.81 -25.22 -1.49
CA ILE A 957 -22.97 -25.43 -2.94
C ILE A 957 -23.90 -26.63 -3.20
N GLY A 958 -23.61 -27.75 -2.56
CA GLY A 958 -24.22 -29.05 -2.88
C GLY A 958 -25.61 -29.27 -2.27
N GLN A 959 -26.55 -28.33 -2.39
CA GLN A 959 -27.88 -28.45 -1.80
C GLN A 959 -28.60 -29.74 -2.23
N VAL A 960 -29.41 -30.30 -1.34
CA VAL A 960 -30.15 -31.55 -1.56
C VAL A 960 -31.61 -31.21 -1.84
N TYR A 961 -32.13 -31.71 -2.96
CA TYR A 961 -33.48 -31.45 -3.46
C TYR A 961 -34.28 -32.76 -3.53
N ARG A 962 -35.60 -32.65 -3.34
CA ARG A 962 -36.59 -33.69 -3.65
C ARG A 962 -36.80 -33.81 -5.15
N THR A 963 -37.42 -34.91 -5.58
CA THR A 963 -37.82 -35.15 -6.97
C THR A 963 -38.78 -34.09 -7.53
N THR A 964 -39.47 -33.34 -6.65
CA THR A 964 -40.34 -32.22 -6.99
C THR A 964 -39.59 -30.90 -7.26
N GLY A 965 -38.26 -30.85 -7.05
CA GLY A 965 -37.44 -29.66 -7.21
C GLY A 965 -37.35 -28.75 -5.98
N GLU A 966 -38.03 -29.09 -4.89
CA GLU A 966 -37.94 -28.37 -3.61
C GLU A 966 -36.79 -28.89 -2.75
N LEU A 967 -36.23 -28.07 -1.85
CA LEU A 967 -35.18 -28.50 -0.93
C LEU A 967 -35.69 -29.63 -0.01
N ASP A 968 -34.89 -30.68 0.13
CA ASP A 968 -35.26 -31.78 1.01
C ASP A 968 -35.07 -31.40 2.48
N GLU A 969 -35.98 -31.87 3.33
CA GLU A 969 -36.05 -31.51 4.74
C GLU A 969 -35.71 -32.73 5.60
N PHE A 970 -34.69 -32.56 6.43
CA PHE A 970 -34.18 -33.56 7.36
C PHE A 970 -34.45 -33.13 8.79
N GLN A 971 -34.46 -34.09 9.72
CA GLN A 971 -34.64 -33.84 11.15
C GLN A 971 -33.44 -34.35 11.94
N GLY A 972 -33.18 -33.74 13.09
CA GLY A 972 -32.11 -34.15 13.99
C GLY A 972 -32.12 -33.42 15.32
N VAL A 973 -31.13 -33.71 16.15
CA VAL A 973 -30.99 -33.13 17.50
C VAL A 973 -29.65 -32.42 17.63
N ILE A 974 -29.65 -31.20 18.18
CA ILE A 974 -28.41 -30.45 18.45
C ILE A 974 -27.60 -31.18 19.52
N THR A 975 -26.37 -31.59 19.19
CA THR A 975 -25.46 -32.30 20.09
C THR A 975 -24.40 -31.39 20.70
N ARG A 976 -24.01 -30.32 19.99
CA ARG A 976 -23.06 -29.31 20.46
C ARG A 976 -23.49 -27.94 19.94
N LEU A 977 -23.41 -26.93 20.79
CA LEU A 977 -23.74 -25.55 20.45
C LEU A 977 -22.63 -24.63 20.96
N GLU A 978 -22.05 -23.86 20.04
CA GLU A 978 -21.05 -22.84 20.31
C GLU A 978 -21.57 -21.46 19.87
N LEU A 979 -20.80 -20.40 20.13
CA LEU A 979 -21.20 -19.03 19.81
C LEU A 979 -21.43 -18.78 18.32
N SER A 980 -20.79 -19.54 17.44
CA SER A 980 -20.81 -19.31 16.00
C SER A 980 -21.02 -20.54 15.13
N TYR A 981 -21.01 -21.72 15.74
CA TYR A 981 -21.30 -22.96 15.05
C TYR A 981 -21.96 -23.95 15.99
N ALA A 982 -22.59 -24.96 15.41
CA ALA A 982 -23.19 -26.06 16.16
C ALA A 982 -23.00 -27.36 15.39
N PHE A 983 -23.18 -28.47 16.08
CA PHE A 983 -23.34 -29.78 15.45
C PHE A 983 -24.70 -30.34 15.83
N LEU A 984 -25.39 -30.91 14.86
CA LEU A 984 -26.58 -31.72 15.07
C LEU A 984 -26.30 -33.16 14.66
N ARG A 985 -26.99 -34.10 15.29
CA ARG A 985 -27.04 -35.50 14.86
C ARG A 985 -28.31 -35.75 14.08
N ARG A 986 -28.20 -36.20 12.83
CA ARG A 986 -29.33 -36.43 11.93
C ARG A 986 -30.05 -37.75 12.25
N ASP A 987 -31.38 -37.71 12.18
CA ASP A 987 -32.23 -38.89 12.39
C ASP A 987 -32.02 -39.93 11.27
N GLY A 988 -32.04 -41.22 11.63
CA GLY A 988 -31.86 -42.34 10.70
C GLY A 988 -30.39 -42.78 10.54
N THR A 989 -29.54 -41.91 10.01
CA THR A 989 -28.13 -42.21 9.69
C THR A 989 -27.16 -41.92 10.84
N ALA A 990 -27.58 -41.15 11.85
CA ALA A 990 -26.84 -40.83 13.07
C ALA A 990 -25.48 -40.13 12.85
N ASP A 991 -25.31 -39.47 11.72
CA ASP A 991 -24.15 -38.64 11.36
C ASP A 991 -24.24 -37.22 11.93
N ASP A 992 -23.08 -36.66 12.25
CA ASP A 992 -22.96 -35.31 12.79
C ASP A 992 -22.83 -34.29 11.64
N ILE A 993 -23.77 -33.34 11.59
CA ILE A 993 -23.85 -32.30 10.56
C ILE A 993 -23.46 -30.95 11.17
N PHE A 994 -22.55 -30.25 10.51
CA PHE A 994 -22.10 -28.93 10.93
C PHE A 994 -23.16 -27.87 10.65
N ILE A 995 -23.30 -26.90 11.53
CA ILE A 995 -24.17 -25.74 11.38
C ILE A 995 -23.31 -24.49 11.58
N TYR A 996 -23.45 -23.52 10.67
CA TYR A 996 -22.75 -22.24 10.81
C TYR A 996 -23.73 -21.11 11.06
N ARG A 997 -23.57 -20.40 12.18
CA ARG A 997 -24.52 -19.38 12.67
C ARG A 997 -24.85 -18.29 11.66
N TYR A 998 -23.88 -17.89 10.83
CA TYR A 998 -24.04 -16.76 9.92
C TYR A 998 -24.73 -17.10 8.60
N HIS A 999 -25.09 -18.37 8.39
CA HIS A 999 -26.01 -18.74 7.32
C HIS A 999 -27.44 -18.37 7.69
N GLN A 1000 -28.32 -18.28 6.69
CA GLN A 1000 -29.73 -18.00 6.95
C GLN A 1000 -30.39 -19.22 7.60
N HIS A 1001 -31.02 -18.98 8.74
CA HIS A 1001 -31.77 -19.95 9.52
C HIS A 1001 -33.14 -19.37 9.85
N GLY A 1002 -34.16 -20.23 9.98
CA GLY A 1002 -35.53 -19.85 10.30
C GLY A 1002 -35.80 -19.69 11.80
N CYS A 1003 -34.77 -19.90 12.64
CA CYS A 1003 -34.81 -19.69 14.08
C CYS A 1003 -33.66 -18.77 14.51
N ASP A 1004 -33.84 -18.04 15.62
CA ASP A 1004 -32.74 -17.28 16.21
C ASP A 1004 -31.74 -18.25 16.84
N TRP A 1005 -30.44 -17.98 16.67
CA TRP A 1005 -29.37 -18.76 17.27
C TRP A 1005 -29.45 -18.74 18.80
N ALA A 1006 -29.94 -17.65 19.37
CA ALA A 1006 -30.13 -17.50 20.81
C ALA A 1006 -31.20 -18.46 21.40
N ASP A 1007 -32.12 -18.94 20.57
CA ASP A 1007 -33.20 -19.83 20.98
C ASP A 1007 -32.82 -21.32 20.94
N LEU A 1008 -31.64 -21.63 20.41
CA LEU A 1008 -31.12 -22.99 20.31
C LEU A 1008 -30.44 -23.42 21.61
N CYS A 1009 -30.70 -24.66 22.02
CA CYS A 1009 -29.99 -25.33 23.11
C CYS A 1009 -29.55 -26.74 22.67
N VAL A 1010 -28.49 -27.26 23.30
CA VAL A 1010 -28.14 -28.68 23.19
C VAL A 1010 -29.36 -29.53 23.59
N GLY A 1011 -29.68 -30.53 22.78
CA GLY A 1011 -30.87 -31.37 22.93
C GLY A 1011 -32.12 -30.87 22.20
N ASN A 1012 -32.12 -29.67 21.59
CA ASN A 1012 -33.23 -29.22 20.77
C ASN A 1012 -33.38 -30.05 19.49
N ARG A 1013 -34.62 -30.36 19.14
CA ARG A 1013 -34.97 -31.01 17.88
C ARG A 1013 -35.20 -29.95 16.80
N VAL A 1014 -34.64 -30.18 15.62
CA VAL A 1014 -34.65 -29.21 14.52
C VAL A 1014 -34.93 -29.91 13.20
N ALA A 1015 -35.64 -29.20 12.31
CA ALA A 1015 -35.72 -29.46 10.88
C ALA A 1015 -34.69 -28.60 10.16
N PHE A 1016 -34.08 -29.12 9.10
CA PHE A 1016 -33.08 -28.41 8.33
C PHE A 1016 -33.00 -28.93 6.90
N ASN A 1017 -32.44 -28.12 6.01
CA ASN A 1017 -32.05 -28.55 4.67
C ASN A 1017 -30.58 -28.95 4.66
N LEU A 1018 -30.25 -30.07 4.03
CA LEU A 1018 -28.87 -30.54 3.92
C LEU A 1018 -28.19 -29.91 2.69
N ALA A 1019 -26.96 -29.44 2.87
CA ALA A 1019 -26.07 -29.00 1.81
C ALA A 1019 -24.64 -29.48 2.08
N PHE A 1020 -23.71 -29.16 1.17
CA PHE A 1020 -22.32 -29.56 1.29
C PHE A 1020 -21.39 -28.39 0.94
N THR A 1021 -20.26 -28.38 1.63
CA THR A 1021 -19.11 -27.49 1.41
C THR A 1021 -17.87 -28.35 1.17
N TYR A 1022 -16.75 -27.78 0.74
CA TYR A 1022 -15.50 -28.57 0.65
C TYR A 1022 -14.98 -29.04 2.02
N ARG A 1023 -15.53 -28.52 3.13
CA ARG A 1023 -15.23 -28.98 4.49
C ARG A 1023 -16.10 -30.17 4.94
N GLY A 1024 -17.20 -30.45 4.24
CA GLY A 1024 -18.14 -31.51 4.58
C GLY A 1024 -19.62 -31.10 4.54
N PRO A 1025 -20.51 -31.96 5.07
CA PRO A 1025 -21.95 -31.69 5.13
C PRO A 1025 -22.26 -30.50 6.06
N ILE A 1026 -23.23 -29.68 5.64
CA ILE A 1026 -23.68 -28.50 6.39
C ILE A 1026 -25.21 -28.44 6.42
N ALA A 1027 -25.78 -28.04 7.55
CA ALA A 1027 -27.20 -27.79 7.72
C ALA A 1027 -27.53 -26.32 7.47
N MET A 1028 -28.61 -26.08 6.73
CA MET A 1028 -29.14 -24.76 6.41
C MET A 1028 -30.61 -24.63 6.78
N ASN A 1029 -31.11 -23.38 6.82
CA ASN A 1029 -32.52 -23.09 7.07
C ASN A 1029 -33.09 -23.81 8.31
N LEU A 1030 -32.31 -23.88 9.40
CA LEU A 1030 -32.75 -24.57 10.62
C LEU A 1030 -34.07 -23.98 11.13
N ARG A 1031 -34.97 -24.86 11.55
CA ARG A 1031 -36.24 -24.54 12.19
C ARG A 1031 -36.42 -25.46 13.38
N ARG A 1032 -36.86 -24.94 14.51
CA ARG A 1032 -37.16 -25.76 15.68
C ARG A 1032 -38.46 -26.54 15.44
N ILE A 1033 -38.51 -27.79 15.88
CA ILE A 1033 -39.70 -28.66 15.83
C ILE A 1033 -40.17 -29.00 17.23
#